data_AF-A0A8J6VRU4-F1
#
_entry.id   AF-A0A8J6VRU4-F1
#
_cell.length_a   1.000
_cell.length_b   1.000
_cell.length_c   1.000
_cell.angle_alpha   90.00
_cell.angle_beta   90.00
_cell.angle_gamma   90.00
#
_symmetry.space_group_name_H-M   'P 1'
#
loop_
_entity.id
_entity.type
_entity.pdbx_description
1 polymer ?
#
loop_
_entity_poly.entity_id
_entity_poly.type
_entity_poly.pdbx_seq_one_letter_code
_entity_poly.pdbx_strand_id
1 'polypeptide(L)'
;MQNATATIYCPNYSCQAPNPEGHRFCQKCRTFLPRHYLWAVGHDADAYQPGEVLANRYICKSPRIFLDAKPGIVSQAPTEIPQSISAYLRLSPYRLHVPQVYGLVQADQSGADILLLEQAALFVPPLSTQAGTEATIPSLLPALTEVWQQATGLRQINWLWQIAQLWQPLTLEQVGTSLLEPDLLRMEGPLIRLLELHPEHGSNPPTLPQLGHLWAGWAETAQAAIGPFLRQLCQDLIQGTIRSGEQLVDRLDEGLSLAGQHQSRQIQVATRTDQGPSRQRNEDACYPPGGTFKTITLTAGTAAPDSSLVIVCDGIGGHQGGDVASNLAIEAIWERMQPLRPEALSPAALSVEIEKAACAANDLISQRNDSEKRLDRQRMGTTLVMSLVRNHELYTAHVGDSRAYLITRWGCHQITLDDDIASREVRLGYGFYREALQQPSSGSLVQALGMGSSNSLHPTVQRFVLDEDCIFLLCSDGLSDGDRVEECWDTTILPVLDGKFDLAAVSQQLVEIANTRNGHDNVTIGLVYCRLSEQGLNIAPGALMSAVQPPRQPMPAKTVLQTGRGARIQPTQSDATTSTLKTQVLEPSKRRRPSIFPLLLGILVLLGLGGTLLALLVPSIGNRIAPLVGLGSNSEPVQPSSEPAIVPDEPLDQTTVAIASLEVGSYIRVERSPSPGSLSGNEPLVLLPQLASSTADPGSAAPGGTADDFPAPPSTATGEIPSGSVLQVLSRQGASGQERWVRLRVCSVPTAEGSIGQPSEEGTADSPTASPISSSTVSPDAGNRSPVPIEPTAPEPEPATPLLQPGAEGWIQEAAIASHVQPQNGLTAAQRGECAPPTASTTRIPASPPATPIPSPAAPAGS
;
A
#
# COMPACT_ATOMS: atom_id res chain seq x y z
N MET A 1 -40.88 22.65 -0.29
CA MET A 1 -39.57 23.22 -0.66
C MET A 1 -39.16 22.58 -1.98
N GLN A 2 -38.42 23.29 -2.85
CA GLN A 2 -38.03 22.74 -4.16
C GLN A 2 -37.04 21.59 -3.98
N ASN A 3 -37.18 20.52 -4.76
CA ASN A 3 -36.24 19.42 -4.81
C ASN A 3 -34.89 19.94 -5.34
N ALA A 4 -34.00 20.34 -4.43
CA ALA A 4 -32.59 20.52 -4.78
C ALA A 4 -32.04 19.14 -5.12
N THR A 5 -31.81 18.88 -6.41
CA THR A 5 -31.12 17.66 -6.87
C THR A 5 -29.84 17.49 -6.06
N ALA A 6 -29.69 16.34 -5.41
CA ALA A 6 -28.50 16.01 -4.64
C ALA A 6 -27.27 16.28 -5.51
N THR A 7 -26.32 17.01 -4.92
CA THR A 7 -25.23 17.65 -5.66
C THR A 7 -23.92 16.96 -5.32
N ILE A 8 -23.27 16.36 -6.33
CA ILE A 8 -21.95 15.75 -6.21
C ILE A 8 -20.92 16.73 -6.74
N TYR A 9 -19.96 17.09 -5.89
CA TYR A 9 -18.83 17.94 -6.23
C TYR A 9 -17.78 17.12 -7.00
N CYS A 10 -17.25 17.71 -8.08
CA CYS A 10 -16.26 17.04 -8.90
C CYS A 10 -15.00 16.68 -8.11
N PRO A 11 -14.50 15.43 -8.16
CA PRO A 11 -13.34 15.01 -7.37
C PRO A 11 -12.02 15.61 -7.86
N ASN A 12 -11.98 16.12 -9.10
CA ASN A 12 -10.83 16.87 -9.60
C ASN A 12 -10.66 18.15 -8.77
N TYR A 13 -9.56 18.19 -8.00
CA TYR A 13 -9.19 19.28 -7.08
C TYR A 13 -9.17 20.67 -7.74
N SER A 14 -8.79 20.77 -9.02
CA SER A 14 -8.79 22.04 -9.77
C SER A 14 -10.16 22.43 -10.33
N CYS A 15 -11.14 21.52 -10.30
CA CYS A 15 -12.47 21.74 -10.85
C CYS A 15 -13.50 22.06 -9.76
N GLN A 16 -13.67 21.12 -8.82
CA GLN A 16 -14.63 21.12 -7.69
C GLN A 16 -16.06 21.60 -8.04
N ALA A 17 -16.47 21.58 -9.30
CA ALA A 17 -17.77 22.08 -9.71
C ALA A 17 -18.90 21.17 -9.16
N PRO A 18 -20.03 21.75 -8.71
CA PRO A 18 -21.23 20.98 -8.36
C PRO A 18 -21.85 20.36 -9.61
N ASN A 19 -22.36 19.13 -9.51
CA ASN A 19 -23.05 18.41 -10.58
C ASN A 19 -24.28 17.68 -10.02
N PRO A 20 -25.35 17.47 -10.80
CA PRO A 20 -26.47 16.64 -10.37
C PRO A 20 -26.06 15.18 -10.18
N GLU A 21 -26.63 14.50 -9.18
CA GLU A 21 -26.36 13.09 -8.86
C GLU A 21 -26.47 12.14 -10.07
N GLY A 22 -27.39 12.36 -11.01
CA GLY A 22 -27.55 11.52 -12.21
C GLY A 22 -26.44 11.64 -13.26
N HIS A 23 -25.50 12.59 -13.14
CA HIS A 23 -24.48 12.83 -14.18
C HIS A 23 -23.24 11.95 -13.99
N ARG A 24 -22.94 11.05 -14.93
CA ARG A 24 -21.74 10.18 -14.85
C ARG A 24 -20.41 10.95 -14.86
N PHE A 25 -20.36 12.09 -15.56
CA PHE A 25 -19.17 12.92 -15.73
C PHE A 25 -19.46 14.38 -15.37
N CYS A 26 -18.45 15.06 -14.82
CA CYS A 26 -18.55 16.47 -14.50
C CYS A 26 -18.86 17.31 -15.74
N GLN A 27 -19.85 18.19 -15.63
CA GLN A 27 -20.30 19.04 -16.74
C GLN A 27 -19.23 20.06 -17.17
N LYS A 28 -18.33 20.46 -16.26
CA LYS A 28 -17.27 21.44 -16.50
C LYS A 28 -15.98 20.83 -17.08
N CYS A 29 -15.46 19.75 -16.48
CA CYS A 29 -14.14 19.19 -16.84
C CYS A 29 -14.16 17.74 -17.36
N ARG A 30 -15.33 17.11 -17.47
CA ARG A 30 -15.51 15.70 -17.89
C ARG A 30 -14.83 14.62 -17.03
N THR A 31 -14.25 14.96 -15.88
CA THR A 31 -13.81 13.97 -14.88
C THR A 31 -15.00 13.11 -14.43
N PHE A 32 -14.78 11.81 -14.24
CA PHE A 32 -15.79 10.90 -13.69
C PHE A 32 -16.29 11.37 -12.32
N LEU A 33 -17.57 11.10 -12.03
CA LEU A 33 -18.21 11.42 -10.76
C LEU A 33 -18.50 10.10 -10.04
N PRO A 34 -17.62 9.64 -9.14
CA PRO A 34 -17.88 8.44 -8.35
C PRO A 34 -19.06 8.70 -7.39
N ARG A 35 -19.81 7.65 -7.08
CA ARG A 35 -20.94 7.66 -6.14
C ARG A 35 -20.64 6.68 -5.02
N HIS A 36 -20.17 7.19 -3.89
CA HIS A 36 -20.02 6.40 -2.68
C HIS A 36 -21.33 6.49 -1.90
N TYR A 37 -22.17 5.47 -2.08
CA TYR A 37 -23.28 5.21 -1.19
C TYR A 37 -22.77 4.38 -0.01
N LEU A 38 -23.02 4.88 1.19
CA LEU A 38 -22.41 4.44 2.44
C LEU A 38 -23.50 3.95 3.38
N TRP A 39 -23.23 2.85 4.07
CA TRP A 39 -24.02 2.40 5.19
C TRP A 39 -23.47 3.01 6.48
N ALA A 40 -24.33 3.61 7.29
CA ALA A 40 -23.97 4.26 8.53
C ALA A 40 -24.30 3.38 9.74
N VAL A 41 -23.28 3.08 10.53
CA VAL A 41 -23.35 2.27 11.76
C VAL A 41 -23.25 3.19 12.97
N GLY A 42 -24.22 3.08 13.88
CA GLY A 42 -24.31 3.88 15.10
C GLY A 42 -25.78 4.21 15.44
N HIS A 43 -26.09 4.39 16.72
CA HIS A 43 -27.47 4.66 17.18
C HIS A 43 -28.09 5.89 16.51
N ASP A 44 -27.30 6.95 16.31
CA ASP A 44 -27.80 8.22 15.79
C ASP A 44 -27.87 8.26 14.26
N ALA A 45 -27.41 7.22 13.56
CA ALA A 45 -27.54 7.10 12.10
C ALA A 45 -29.00 6.97 11.64
N ASP A 46 -29.88 6.43 12.50
CA ASP A 46 -31.33 6.30 12.26
C ASP A 46 -32.10 7.62 12.44
N ALA A 47 -31.49 8.65 13.04
CA ALA A 47 -32.16 9.93 13.29
C ALA A 47 -32.33 10.77 12.00
N TYR A 48 -31.40 10.65 11.05
CA TYR A 48 -31.33 11.49 9.85
C TYR A 48 -32.42 11.16 8.83
N GLN A 49 -33.17 12.18 8.42
CA GLN A 49 -34.22 12.08 7.41
C GLN A 49 -33.67 12.25 5.99
N PRO A 50 -34.32 11.66 4.95
CA PRO A 50 -33.89 11.83 3.56
C PRO A 50 -33.77 13.31 3.15
N GLY A 51 -32.59 13.68 2.64
CA GLY A 51 -32.23 15.06 2.28
C GLY A 51 -31.47 15.85 3.34
N GLU A 52 -31.42 15.38 4.60
CA GLU A 52 -30.53 15.95 5.62
C GLU A 52 -29.06 15.63 5.33
N VAL A 53 -28.14 16.43 5.89
CA VAL A 53 -26.71 16.33 5.60
C VAL A 53 -25.92 16.15 6.89
N LEU A 54 -25.33 14.96 7.05
CA LEU A 54 -24.39 14.64 8.13
C LEU A 54 -23.02 15.26 7.85
N ALA A 55 -22.44 15.92 8.87
CA ALA A 55 -21.07 16.47 8.85
C ALA A 55 -20.79 17.38 7.64
N ASN A 56 -21.80 18.13 7.16
CA ASN A 56 -21.72 19.03 6.00
C ASN A 56 -21.19 18.38 4.70
N ARG A 57 -21.35 17.06 4.56
CA ARG A 57 -20.80 16.27 3.44
C ARG A 57 -21.68 15.11 2.99
N TYR A 58 -22.28 14.36 3.91
CA TYR A 58 -22.94 13.10 3.60
C TYR A 58 -24.46 13.30 3.56
N ILE A 59 -25.06 13.18 2.38
CA ILE A 59 -26.50 13.43 2.16
C ILE A 59 -27.26 12.14 2.49
N CYS A 60 -28.17 12.17 3.47
CA CYS A 60 -29.06 11.06 3.78
C CYS A 60 -29.99 10.79 2.58
N LYS A 61 -29.99 9.54 2.09
CA LYS A 61 -30.82 9.07 0.97
C LYS A 61 -32.04 8.28 1.47
N SER A 62 -31.82 7.49 2.52
CA SER A 62 -32.81 6.80 3.35
C SER A 62 -32.17 6.58 4.74
N PRO A 63 -32.92 6.16 5.77
CA PRO A 63 -32.32 5.82 7.07
C PRO A 63 -31.08 4.94 6.90
N ARG A 64 -29.97 5.32 7.57
CA ARG A 64 -28.62 4.76 7.47
C ARG A 64 -27.93 4.72 6.10
N ILE A 65 -28.57 5.14 5.00
CA ILE A 65 -27.92 5.18 3.67
C ILE A 65 -27.57 6.63 3.33
N PHE A 66 -26.28 6.90 3.17
CA PHE A 66 -25.76 8.24 2.86
C PHE A 66 -25.04 8.26 1.52
N LEU A 67 -25.16 9.35 0.77
CA LEU A 67 -24.34 9.65 -0.41
C LEU A 67 -23.26 10.65 -0.02
N ASP A 68 -21.99 10.34 -0.31
CA ASP A 68 -20.94 11.34 -0.22
C ASP A 68 -21.06 12.40 -1.33
N ALA A 69 -21.34 13.65 -0.94
CA ALA A 69 -21.39 14.77 -1.86
C ALA A 69 -20.01 15.25 -2.31
N LYS A 70 -18.93 14.93 -1.59
CA LYS A 70 -17.57 15.46 -1.82
C LYS A 70 -16.52 14.34 -1.93
N PRO A 71 -16.63 13.42 -2.91
CA PRO A 71 -15.75 12.25 -3.03
C PRO A 71 -14.28 12.58 -3.31
N GLY A 72 -13.95 13.81 -3.72
CA GLY A 72 -12.56 14.28 -3.84
C GLY A 72 -11.89 14.69 -2.52
N ILE A 73 -12.59 14.64 -1.39
CA ILE A 73 -12.02 14.91 -0.07
C ILE A 73 -11.83 13.58 0.64
N VAL A 74 -10.62 13.24 1.07
CA VAL A 74 -10.40 12.00 1.85
C VAL A 74 -10.90 12.18 3.28
N SER A 75 -11.55 11.15 3.84
CA SER A 75 -11.83 11.11 5.28
C SER A 75 -10.55 10.70 6.00
N GLN A 76 -10.11 11.51 6.96
CA GLN A 76 -8.98 11.16 7.84
C GLN A 76 -9.42 10.09 8.84
N ALA A 77 -8.53 9.16 9.17
CA ALA A 77 -8.70 8.28 10.31
C ALA A 77 -8.47 9.07 11.63
N PRO A 78 -9.09 8.65 12.75
CA PRO A 78 -8.70 9.13 14.07
C PRO A 78 -7.25 8.72 14.39
N THR A 79 -6.55 9.53 15.19
CA THR A 79 -5.16 9.29 15.62
C THR A 79 -4.95 7.92 16.26
N GLU A 80 -5.96 7.44 16.99
CA GLU A 80 -6.06 6.07 17.50
C GLU A 80 -7.27 5.40 16.87
N ILE A 81 -7.07 4.24 16.22
CA ILE A 81 -8.18 3.51 15.61
C ILE A 81 -8.98 2.76 16.69
N PRO A 82 -10.29 3.04 16.86
CA PRO A 82 -11.13 2.34 17.82
C PRO A 82 -11.15 0.82 17.58
N GLN A 83 -11.16 0.05 18.67
CA GLN A 83 -11.18 -1.42 18.61
C GLN A 83 -12.38 -1.97 17.81
N SER A 84 -13.52 -1.26 17.82
CA SER A 84 -14.72 -1.57 17.02
C SER A 84 -14.49 -1.49 15.51
N ILE A 85 -13.50 -0.70 15.06
CA ILE A 85 -13.14 -0.53 13.65
C ILE A 85 -12.06 -1.54 13.23
N SER A 86 -11.16 -1.93 14.15
CA SER A 86 -10.01 -2.77 13.81
C SER A 86 -10.36 -4.12 13.18
N ALA A 87 -11.53 -4.70 13.50
CA ALA A 87 -12.02 -5.93 12.89
C ALA A 87 -12.26 -5.77 11.37
N TYR A 88 -12.91 -4.67 10.93
CA TYR A 88 -13.09 -4.38 9.51
C TYR A 88 -11.75 -4.23 8.77
N LEU A 89 -10.77 -3.58 9.41
CA LEU A 89 -9.46 -3.34 8.80
C LEU A 89 -8.68 -4.65 8.62
N ARG A 90 -8.65 -5.53 9.63
CA ARG A 90 -8.02 -6.85 9.54
C ARG A 90 -8.78 -7.82 8.63
N LEU A 91 -10.10 -7.67 8.51
CA LEU A 91 -10.94 -8.42 7.56
C LEU A 91 -10.98 -7.82 6.15
N SER A 92 -10.18 -6.79 5.84
CA SER A 92 -10.09 -6.23 4.48
C SER A 92 -9.78 -7.23 3.34
N PRO A 93 -9.07 -8.37 3.53
CA PRO A 93 -8.97 -9.42 2.50
C PRO A 93 -10.31 -10.10 2.15
N TYR A 94 -11.32 -9.98 3.00
CA TYR A 94 -12.67 -10.51 2.81
C TYR A 94 -13.66 -9.46 2.27
N ARG A 95 -13.17 -8.37 1.65
CA ARG A 95 -13.97 -7.23 1.14
C ARG A 95 -15.16 -7.57 0.23
N LEU A 96 -15.12 -8.74 -0.41
CA LEU A 96 -16.25 -9.24 -1.22
C LEU A 96 -17.49 -9.57 -0.36
N HIS A 97 -17.29 -9.85 0.92
CA HIS A 97 -18.31 -10.23 1.88
C HIS A 97 -18.43 -9.26 3.07
N VAL A 98 -17.33 -8.66 3.49
CA VAL A 98 -17.24 -7.71 4.62
C VAL A 98 -17.11 -6.29 4.06
N PRO A 99 -17.97 -5.33 4.45
CA PRO A 99 -17.87 -3.96 3.95
C PRO A 99 -16.61 -3.25 4.47
N GLN A 100 -16.15 -2.23 3.75
CA GLN A 100 -14.90 -1.53 4.05
C GLN A 100 -15.14 -0.20 4.77
N VAL A 101 -14.21 0.21 5.63
CA VAL A 101 -14.28 1.49 6.36
C VAL A 101 -14.04 2.66 5.41
N TYR A 102 -15.04 3.52 5.24
CA TYR A 102 -14.95 4.74 4.43
C TYR A 102 -14.48 5.94 5.28
N GLY A 103 -14.98 6.04 6.50
CA GLY A 103 -14.68 7.14 7.41
C GLY A 103 -15.40 7.02 8.75
N LEU A 104 -14.99 7.85 9.71
CA LEU A 104 -15.61 8.00 11.02
C LEU A 104 -15.98 9.47 11.18
N VAL A 105 -17.23 9.77 11.55
CA VAL A 105 -17.73 11.14 11.71
C VAL A 105 -18.59 11.27 12.95
N GLN A 106 -18.66 12.47 13.53
CA GLN A 106 -19.53 12.72 14.67
C GLN A 106 -20.92 13.18 14.20
N ALA A 107 -21.96 12.71 14.88
CA ALA A 107 -23.34 13.12 14.64
C ALA A 107 -23.57 14.57 15.10
N ASP A 108 -24.18 15.40 14.24
CA ASP A 108 -24.32 16.85 14.45
C ASP A 108 -25.12 17.24 15.72
N GLN A 109 -25.95 16.34 16.26
CA GLN A 109 -26.81 16.59 17.42
C GLN A 109 -26.23 16.10 18.76
N SER A 110 -25.54 14.97 18.76
CA SER A 110 -25.10 14.26 19.99
C SER A 110 -23.58 14.26 20.18
N GLY A 111 -22.81 14.48 19.11
CA GLY A 111 -21.36 14.27 19.08
C GLY A 111 -20.93 12.80 19.10
N ALA A 112 -21.86 11.84 19.03
CA ALA A 112 -21.54 10.41 18.99
C ALA A 112 -20.96 10.01 17.63
N ASP A 113 -20.03 9.04 17.65
CA ASP A 113 -19.40 8.55 16.43
C ASP A 113 -20.38 7.71 15.58
N ILE A 114 -20.41 8.01 14.28
CA ILE A 114 -21.07 7.26 13.22
C ILE A 114 -19.96 6.74 12.29
N LEU A 115 -19.87 5.41 12.19
CA LEU A 115 -18.97 4.73 11.26
C LEU A 115 -19.64 4.64 9.88
N LEU A 116 -18.97 5.11 8.84
CA LEU A 116 -19.42 5.03 7.46
C LEU A 116 -18.71 3.88 6.75
N LEU A 117 -19.49 2.98 6.17
CA LEU A 117 -19.04 1.78 5.47
C LEU A 117 -19.33 1.86 3.97
N GLU A 118 -18.31 1.66 3.15
CA GLU A 118 -18.45 1.47 1.70
C GLU A 118 -18.43 -0.01 1.31
N GLN A 119 -18.83 -0.30 0.07
CA GLN A 119 -19.04 -1.69 -0.41
C GLN A 119 -20.02 -2.48 0.48
N ALA A 120 -20.89 -1.74 1.20
CA ALA A 120 -21.98 -2.25 1.99
C ALA A 120 -23.03 -2.96 1.13
N ALA A 121 -23.89 -3.73 1.77
CA ALA A 121 -24.89 -4.57 1.13
C ALA A 121 -26.08 -3.78 0.54
N LEU A 122 -25.79 -2.87 -0.38
CA LEU A 122 -26.73 -1.94 -1.01
C LEU A 122 -26.92 -2.28 -2.49
N PHE A 123 -28.17 -2.35 -2.93
CA PHE A 123 -28.50 -2.39 -4.34
C PHE A 123 -28.51 -0.96 -4.90
N VAL A 124 -27.64 -0.72 -5.90
CA VAL A 124 -27.55 0.55 -6.62
C VAL A 124 -27.76 0.25 -8.11
N PRO A 125 -28.91 0.64 -8.71
CA PRO A 125 -29.14 0.48 -10.14
C PRO A 125 -28.02 1.11 -11.00
N PRO A 126 -27.48 0.41 -12.01
CA PRO A 126 -26.52 0.98 -12.93
C PRO A 126 -27.10 2.19 -13.67
N LEU A 127 -26.33 3.28 -13.76
CA LEU A 127 -26.75 4.52 -14.43
C LEU A 127 -27.14 4.31 -15.90
N SER A 128 -26.53 3.33 -16.56
CA SER A 128 -26.86 2.91 -17.92
C SER A 128 -28.29 2.37 -18.10
N THR A 129 -28.94 1.93 -17.01
CA THR A 129 -30.32 1.41 -17.05
C THR A 129 -31.37 2.45 -16.62
N GLN A 130 -30.96 3.64 -16.16
CA GLN A 130 -31.87 4.68 -15.69
C GLN A 130 -32.30 5.63 -16.82
N ALA A 131 -33.62 5.72 -17.03
CA ALA A 131 -34.23 6.60 -18.02
C ALA A 131 -34.48 8.02 -17.47
N GLY A 132 -33.44 8.80 -17.21
CA GLY A 132 -33.58 10.21 -16.84
C GLY A 132 -32.47 10.75 -15.93
N THR A 133 -32.69 11.94 -15.38
CA THR A 133 -31.80 12.60 -14.39
C THR A 133 -32.33 12.48 -12.96
N GLU A 134 -33.25 11.55 -12.70
CA GLU A 134 -33.81 11.35 -11.37
C GLU A 134 -32.76 10.76 -10.41
N ALA A 135 -32.85 11.12 -9.13
CA ALA A 135 -31.88 10.70 -8.14
C ALA A 135 -32.07 9.21 -7.81
N THR A 136 -30.97 8.45 -7.77
CA THR A 136 -31.02 7.06 -7.35
C THR A 136 -31.34 7.00 -5.86
N ILE A 137 -32.24 6.11 -5.48
CA ILE A 137 -32.47 5.75 -4.08
C ILE A 137 -31.91 4.33 -3.95
N PRO A 138 -30.71 4.14 -3.37
CA PRO A 138 -30.22 2.81 -3.04
C PRO A 138 -31.17 2.15 -2.05
N SER A 139 -31.29 0.83 -2.15
CA SER A 139 -31.98 0.02 -1.13
C SER A 139 -31.01 -0.95 -0.50
N LEU A 140 -31.36 -1.53 0.64
CA LEU A 140 -30.71 -2.75 1.10
C LEU A 140 -30.87 -3.85 0.03
N LEU A 141 -29.87 -4.70 -0.09
CA LEU A 141 -30.01 -6.01 -0.73
C LEU A 141 -30.97 -6.89 0.09
N PRO A 142 -31.65 -7.86 -0.55
CA PRO A 142 -32.59 -8.74 0.14
C PRO A 142 -31.88 -9.58 1.19
N ALA A 143 -32.56 -9.88 2.30
CA ALA A 143 -32.08 -10.81 3.30
C ALA A 143 -32.12 -12.26 2.76
N LEU A 144 -31.24 -13.14 3.27
CA LEU A 144 -31.18 -14.55 2.86
C LEU A 144 -32.58 -15.20 2.82
N THR A 145 -33.37 -14.98 3.86
CA THR A 145 -34.70 -15.58 4.05
C THR A 145 -35.74 -15.16 3.01
N GLU A 146 -35.60 -13.96 2.42
CA GLU A 146 -36.53 -13.42 1.41
C GLU A 146 -36.35 -14.11 0.04
N VAL A 147 -35.10 -14.46 -0.28
CA VAL A 147 -34.73 -15.09 -1.56
C VAL A 147 -34.48 -16.60 -1.47
N TRP A 148 -34.37 -17.15 -0.25
CA TRP A 148 -34.01 -18.56 0.00
C TRP A 148 -34.80 -19.55 -0.84
N GLN A 149 -36.14 -19.51 -0.77
CA GLN A 149 -37.01 -20.47 -1.46
C GLN A 149 -37.00 -20.34 -2.99
N GLN A 150 -36.62 -19.17 -3.51
CA GLN A 150 -36.57 -18.88 -4.94
C GLN A 150 -35.24 -19.33 -5.57
N ALA A 151 -34.19 -19.47 -4.75
CA ALA A 151 -32.86 -19.87 -5.20
C ALA A 151 -32.80 -21.35 -5.63
N THR A 152 -31.87 -21.65 -6.54
CA THR A 152 -31.57 -23.02 -6.95
C THR A 152 -30.87 -23.79 -5.82
N GLY A 153 -30.92 -25.12 -5.85
CA GLY A 153 -30.24 -25.95 -4.84
C GLY A 153 -28.72 -25.72 -4.80
N LEU A 154 -28.08 -25.47 -5.94
CA LEU A 154 -26.66 -25.11 -5.98
C LEU A 154 -26.40 -23.78 -5.27
N ARG A 155 -27.24 -22.76 -5.52
CA ARG A 155 -27.13 -21.44 -4.89
C ARG A 155 -27.38 -21.46 -3.38
N GLN A 156 -28.37 -22.22 -2.93
CA GLN A 156 -28.62 -22.45 -1.51
C GLN A 156 -27.40 -23.05 -0.80
N ILE A 157 -26.72 -24.04 -1.41
CA ILE A 157 -25.48 -24.60 -0.84
C ILE A 157 -24.32 -23.60 -0.95
N ASN A 158 -24.17 -22.88 -2.06
CA ASN A 158 -23.13 -21.85 -2.27
C ASN A 158 -23.16 -20.74 -1.20
N TRP A 159 -24.36 -20.26 -0.85
CA TRP A 159 -24.53 -19.31 0.25
C TRP A 159 -24.06 -19.90 1.59
N LEU A 160 -24.54 -21.09 1.98
CA LEU A 160 -24.10 -21.72 3.24
C LEU A 160 -22.58 -22.01 3.25
N TRP A 161 -22.00 -22.33 2.09
CA TRP A 161 -20.56 -22.51 1.90
C TRP A 161 -19.77 -21.21 2.14
N GLN A 162 -20.25 -20.06 1.64
CA GLN A 162 -19.64 -18.76 1.95
C GLN A 162 -19.74 -18.42 3.44
N ILE A 163 -20.85 -18.70 4.12
CA ILE A 163 -20.96 -18.54 5.59
C ILE A 163 -19.91 -19.40 6.31
N ALA A 164 -19.73 -20.66 5.89
CA ALA A 164 -18.75 -21.57 6.47
C ALA A 164 -17.30 -21.09 6.27
N GLN A 165 -16.98 -20.55 5.09
CA GLN A 165 -15.67 -19.95 4.77
C GLN A 165 -15.39 -18.70 5.63
N LEU A 166 -16.41 -17.90 5.93
CA LEU A 166 -16.31 -16.70 6.78
C LEU A 166 -16.26 -17.03 8.29
N TRP A 167 -16.68 -18.23 8.71
CA TRP A 167 -16.80 -18.59 10.12
C TRP A 167 -15.50 -18.40 10.90
N GLN A 168 -14.40 -18.98 10.42
CA GLN A 168 -13.11 -18.90 11.09
C GLN A 168 -12.53 -17.48 11.16
N PRO A 169 -12.40 -16.71 10.06
CA PRO A 169 -11.83 -15.36 10.14
C PRO A 169 -12.65 -14.41 11.01
N LEU A 170 -13.99 -14.46 10.94
CA LEU A 170 -14.82 -13.58 11.77
C LEU A 170 -14.78 -13.96 13.27
N THR A 171 -14.71 -15.25 13.60
CA THR A 171 -14.56 -15.69 15.01
C THR A 171 -13.18 -15.34 15.57
N LEU A 172 -12.11 -15.37 14.75
CA LEU A 172 -10.78 -14.92 15.17
C LEU A 172 -10.75 -13.42 15.49
N GLU A 173 -11.57 -12.64 14.80
CA GLU A 173 -11.72 -11.19 14.98
C GLU A 173 -12.85 -10.80 15.96
N GLN A 174 -13.42 -11.78 16.69
CA GLN A 174 -14.45 -11.58 17.72
C GLN A 174 -15.74 -10.90 17.18
N VAL A 175 -16.09 -11.20 15.93
CA VAL A 175 -17.30 -10.71 15.24
C VAL A 175 -18.10 -11.87 14.60
N GLY A 176 -17.85 -13.12 15.02
CA GLY A 176 -18.49 -14.30 14.43
C GLY A 176 -20.01 -14.37 14.65
N THR A 177 -20.50 -13.65 15.67
CA THR A 177 -21.93 -13.40 15.93
C THR A 177 -22.66 -12.81 14.73
N SER A 178 -21.98 -12.02 13.88
CA SER A 178 -22.56 -11.43 12.67
C SER A 178 -23.12 -12.47 11.70
N LEU A 179 -22.60 -13.70 11.70
CA LEU A 179 -23.07 -14.81 10.86
C LEU A 179 -24.28 -15.56 11.44
N LEU A 180 -24.65 -15.27 12.69
CA LEU A 180 -25.82 -15.82 13.38
C LEU A 180 -27.05 -14.91 13.30
N GLU A 181 -26.92 -13.70 12.74
CA GLU A 181 -27.95 -12.68 12.65
C GLU A 181 -28.49 -12.56 11.19
N PRO A 182 -29.70 -13.08 10.89
CA PRO A 182 -30.21 -13.11 9.51
C PRO A 182 -30.37 -11.74 8.86
N ASP A 183 -30.62 -10.70 9.65
CA ASP A 183 -30.82 -9.33 9.16
C ASP A 183 -29.53 -8.67 8.68
N LEU A 184 -28.36 -9.22 9.04
CA LEU A 184 -27.05 -8.80 8.52
C LEU A 184 -26.67 -9.55 7.24
N LEU A 185 -27.24 -10.72 6.99
CA LEU A 185 -26.92 -11.59 5.85
C LEU A 185 -27.73 -11.20 4.61
N ARG A 186 -27.10 -10.46 3.70
CA ARG A 186 -27.72 -9.90 2.49
C ARG A 186 -27.20 -10.53 1.21
N MET A 187 -28.07 -10.76 0.24
CA MET A 187 -27.76 -11.55 -0.95
C MET A 187 -27.59 -10.68 -2.19
N GLU A 188 -26.39 -10.72 -2.78
CA GLU A 188 -26.06 -10.10 -4.06
C GLU A 188 -25.92 -11.19 -5.12
N GLY A 189 -27.05 -11.73 -5.59
CA GLY A 189 -27.05 -12.87 -6.50
C GLY A 189 -26.40 -14.11 -5.86
N PRO A 190 -25.24 -14.58 -6.37
CA PRO A 190 -24.51 -15.70 -5.76
C PRO A 190 -23.76 -15.30 -4.49
N LEU A 191 -23.50 -14.02 -4.24
CA LEU A 191 -22.65 -13.56 -3.13
C LEU A 191 -23.46 -13.29 -1.85
N ILE A 192 -22.88 -13.64 -0.71
CA ILE A 192 -23.27 -13.11 0.60
C ILE A 192 -22.51 -11.82 0.85
N ARG A 193 -23.23 -10.78 1.29
CA ARG A 193 -22.71 -9.52 1.82
C ARG A 193 -23.17 -9.38 3.27
N LEU A 194 -22.27 -9.05 4.17
CA LEU A 194 -22.62 -8.57 5.50
C LEU A 194 -22.97 -7.08 5.41
N LEU A 195 -24.01 -6.68 6.14
CA LEU A 195 -24.43 -5.28 6.21
C LEU A 195 -23.50 -4.46 7.13
N GLU A 196 -23.22 -5.00 8.30
CA GLU A 196 -22.29 -4.49 9.32
C GLU A 196 -21.71 -5.68 10.12
N LEU A 197 -20.67 -5.44 10.91
CA LEU A 197 -20.10 -6.43 11.84
C LEU A 197 -20.57 -6.13 13.26
N HIS A 198 -21.09 -7.15 13.95
CA HIS A 198 -21.46 -7.09 15.36
C HIS A 198 -20.42 -7.79 16.23
N PRO A 199 -19.82 -7.09 17.22
CA PRO A 199 -18.83 -7.67 18.11
C PRO A 199 -19.47 -8.67 19.09
N GLU A 200 -18.70 -9.68 19.47
CA GLU A 200 -19.12 -10.69 20.44
C GLU A 200 -19.33 -10.08 21.84
N HIS A 201 -20.54 -10.24 22.39
CA HIS A 201 -20.89 -9.71 23.70
C HIS A 201 -20.66 -10.72 24.82
N GLY A 202 -19.61 -10.49 25.62
CA GLY A 202 -19.28 -11.29 26.81
C GLY A 202 -18.36 -12.47 26.52
N SER A 203 -18.38 -13.50 27.39
CA SER A 203 -17.41 -14.60 27.36
C SER A 203 -17.84 -15.83 26.56
N ASN A 204 -18.93 -15.75 25.78
CA ASN A 204 -19.52 -16.87 25.06
C ASN A 204 -19.32 -16.69 23.55
N PRO A 205 -18.25 -17.24 22.95
CA PRO A 205 -18.03 -17.14 21.51
C PRO A 205 -19.12 -17.91 20.73
N PRO A 206 -19.38 -17.54 19.46
CA PRO A 206 -20.34 -18.21 18.60
C PRO A 206 -19.89 -19.65 18.30
N THR A 207 -20.85 -20.56 18.18
CA THR A 207 -20.60 -22.00 18.08
C THR A 207 -21.27 -22.64 16.85
N LEU A 208 -20.64 -23.67 16.29
CA LEU A 208 -21.17 -24.42 15.14
C LEU A 208 -22.58 -25.03 15.39
N PRO A 209 -22.94 -25.51 16.60
CA PRO A 209 -24.33 -25.87 16.92
C PRO A 209 -25.33 -24.72 16.78
N GLN A 210 -24.95 -23.45 17.04
CA GLN A 210 -25.85 -22.31 16.82
C GLN A 210 -26.12 -22.08 15.33
N LEU A 211 -25.12 -22.21 14.45
CA LEU A 211 -25.35 -22.26 13.00
C LEU A 211 -26.28 -23.42 12.63
N GLY A 212 -26.03 -24.63 13.17
CA GLY A 212 -26.89 -25.79 12.92
C GLY A 212 -28.35 -25.56 13.32
N HIS A 213 -28.61 -24.91 14.45
CA HIS A 213 -29.95 -24.53 14.88
C HIS A 213 -30.59 -23.46 13.99
N LEU A 214 -29.84 -22.44 13.57
CA LEU A 214 -30.32 -21.40 12.65
C LEU A 214 -30.68 -22.00 11.29
N TRP A 215 -29.77 -22.78 10.72
CA TRP A 215 -29.90 -23.37 9.38
C TRP A 215 -30.99 -24.45 9.33
N ALA A 216 -31.31 -25.11 10.44
CA ALA A 216 -32.42 -26.06 10.50
C ALA A 216 -33.76 -25.43 10.07
N GLY A 217 -34.00 -24.16 10.42
CA GLY A 217 -35.19 -23.43 9.95
C GLY A 217 -35.22 -23.19 8.44
N TRP A 218 -34.06 -22.98 7.83
CA TRP A 218 -33.92 -22.82 6.37
C TRP A 218 -34.00 -24.16 5.63
N ALA A 219 -33.48 -25.24 6.24
CA ALA A 219 -33.46 -26.58 5.67
C ALA A 219 -34.87 -27.17 5.43
N GLU A 220 -35.87 -26.79 6.24
CA GLU A 220 -37.28 -27.19 6.04
C GLU A 220 -37.93 -26.55 4.79
N THR A 221 -37.40 -25.43 4.30
CA THR A 221 -37.90 -24.73 3.09
C THR A 221 -36.88 -24.72 1.94
N ALA A 222 -35.83 -25.52 2.04
CA ALA A 222 -34.83 -25.70 1.00
C ALA A 222 -35.38 -26.45 -0.22
N GLN A 223 -34.70 -26.33 -1.36
CA GLN A 223 -35.07 -27.04 -2.59
C GLN A 223 -35.10 -28.56 -2.37
N ALA A 224 -36.15 -29.21 -2.88
CA ALA A 224 -36.47 -30.61 -2.56
C ALA A 224 -35.33 -31.60 -2.86
N ALA A 225 -34.48 -31.30 -3.85
CA ALA A 225 -33.29 -32.10 -4.16
C ALA A 225 -32.25 -32.10 -3.02
N ILE A 226 -32.04 -30.96 -2.35
CA ILE A 226 -31.00 -30.76 -1.33
C ILE A 226 -31.50 -30.82 0.12
N GLY A 227 -32.81 -30.61 0.36
CA GLY A 227 -33.38 -30.55 1.71
C GLY A 227 -33.05 -31.74 2.63
N PRO A 228 -32.97 -32.99 2.16
CA PRO A 228 -32.48 -34.11 2.96
C PRO A 228 -31.00 -33.97 3.39
N PHE A 229 -30.12 -33.51 2.48
CA PHE A 229 -28.70 -33.25 2.78
C PHE A 229 -28.55 -32.12 3.80
N LEU A 230 -29.26 -30.99 3.63
CA LEU A 230 -29.17 -29.87 4.57
C LEU A 230 -29.69 -30.22 5.96
N ARG A 231 -30.78 -30.99 6.07
CA ARG A 231 -31.27 -31.45 7.39
C ARG A 231 -30.27 -32.35 8.11
N GLN A 232 -29.56 -33.23 7.39
CA GLN A 232 -28.47 -34.02 7.97
C GLN A 232 -27.31 -33.12 8.40
N LEU A 233 -26.89 -32.17 7.56
CA LEU A 233 -25.83 -31.21 7.88
C LEU A 233 -26.13 -30.42 9.17
N CYS A 234 -27.37 -29.96 9.33
CA CYS A 234 -27.80 -29.25 10.53
C CYS A 234 -27.75 -30.16 11.77
N GLN A 235 -28.14 -31.44 11.64
CA GLN A 235 -28.02 -32.41 12.72
C GLN A 235 -26.55 -32.71 13.08
N ASP A 236 -25.67 -32.85 12.08
CA ASP A 236 -24.23 -33.09 12.27
C ASP A 236 -23.55 -31.91 12.98
N LEU A 237 -24.00 -30.67 12.73
CA LEU A 237 -23.59 -29.46 13.45
C LEU A 237 -24.12 -29.44 14.89
N ILE A 238 -25.43 -29.62 15.08
CA ILE A 238 -26.09 -29.60 16.41
C ILE A 238 -25.52 -30.67 17.35
N GLN A 239 -25.19 -31.86 16.82
CA GLN A 239 -24.65 -32.98 17.60
C GLN A 239 -23.13 -32.89 17.83
N GLY A 240 -22.42 -31.93 17.24
CA GLY A 240 -20.95 -31.82 17.36
C GLY A 240 -20.18 -32.92 16.61
N THR A 241 -20.79 -33.48 15.56
CA THR A 241 -20.12 -34.36 14.59
C THR A 241 -19.15 -33.55 13.74
N ILE A 242 -19.59 -32.38 13.27
CA ILE A 242 -18.76 -31.35 12.64
C ILE A 242 -18.22 -30.43 13.75
N ARG A 243 -16.89 -30.29 13.83
CA ARG A 243 -16.19 -29.66 14.96
C ARG A 243 -15.32 -28.46 14.58
N SER A 244 -15.14 -28.19 13.30
CA SER A 244 -14.41 -27.03 12.78
C SER A 244 -15.11 -26.45 11.56
N GLY A 245 -14.83 -25.18 11.24
CA GLY A 245 -15.27 -24.56 9.98
C GLY A 245 -14.76 -25.31 8.75
N GLU A 246 -13.51 -25.79 8.79
CA GLU A 246 -12.91 -26.67 7.76
C GLU A 246 -13.77 -27.92 7.48
N GLN A 247 -14.21 -28.65 8.52
CA GLN A 247 -15.09 -29.82 8.35
C GLN A 247 -16.47 -29.46 7.82
N LEU A 248 -16.97 -28.25 8.11
CA LEU A 248 -18.22 -27.73 7.55
C LEU A 248 -18.06 -27.41 6.05
N VAL A 249 -16.95 -26.79 5.68
CA VAL A 249 -16.58 -26.48 4.29
C VAL A 249 -16.40 -27.76 3.47
N ASP A 250 -15.64 -28.75 3.97
CA ASP A 250 -15.48 -30.07 3.35
C ASP A 250 -16.83 -30.72 3.04
N ARG A 251 -17.76 -30.66 4.01
CA ARG A 251 -19.10 -31.24 3.86
C ARG A 251 -19.96 -30.49 2.86
N LEU A 252 -19.85 -29.17 2.81
CA LEU A 252 -20.54 -28.34 1.83
C LEU A 252 -19.96 -28.52 0.42
N ASP A 253 -18.65 -28.76 0.29
CA ASP A 253 -17.98 -29.11 -0.98
C ASP A 253 -18.49 -30.43 -1.59
N GLU A 254 -18.79 -31.44 -0.76
CA GLU A 254 -19.47 -32.66 -1.23
C GLU A 254 -20.86 -32.33 -1.83
N GLY A 255 -21.61 -31.44 -1.17
CA GLY A 255 -22.91 -30.98 -1.65
C GLY A 255 -22.83 -30.14 -2.93
N LEU A 256 -21.89 -29.20 -3.00
CA LEU A 256 -21.60 -28.37 -4.17
C LEU A 256 -21.22 -29.24 -5.37
N SER A 257 -20.28 -30.18 -5.20
CA SER A 257 -19.84 -31.09 -6.25
C SER A 257 -21.01 -31.87 -6.85
N LEU A 258 -21.85 -32.48 -6.00
CA LEU A 258 -23.01 -33.26 -6.46
C LEU A 258 -24.10 -32.40 -7.11
N ALA A 259 -24.33 -31.17 -6.64
CA ALA A 259 -25.25 -30.24 -7.27
C ALA A 259 -24.70 -29.69 -8.61
N GLY A 260 -23.41 -29.38 -8.68
CA GLY A 260 -22.75 -28.80 -9.84
C GLY A 260 -22.49 -29.79 -10.98
N GLN A 261 -22.31 -31.08 -10.67
CA GLN A 261 -22.02 -32.17 -11.62
C GLN A 261 -23.03 -32.31 -12.76
N HIS A 262 -24.29 -31.91 -12.55
CA HIS A 262 -25.37 -32.06 -13.53
C HIS A 262 -25.58 -30.83 -14.43
N GLN A 263 -24.83 -29.76 -14.22
CA GLN A 263 -24.95 -28.52 -15.02
C GLN A 263 -23.83 -28.43 -16.06
N SER A 264 -24.21 -28.28 -17.33
CA SER A 264 -23.25 -27.99 -18.40
C SER A 264 -22.99 -26.49 -18.49
N ARG A 265 -21.75 -26.10 -18.79
CA ARG A 265 -21.30 -24.70 -18.85
C ARG A 265 -20.57 -24.44 -20.17
N GLN A 266 -20.78 -23.25 -20.75
CA GLN A 266 -20.00 -22.74 -21.86
C GLN A 266 -19.07 -21.65 -21.32
N ILE A 267 -17.76 -21.83 -21.51
CA ILE A 267 -16.74 -20.87 -21.08
C ILE A 267 -16.17 -20.20 -22.33
N GLN A 268 -16.31 -18.89 -22.45
CA GLN A 268 -15.65 -18.13 -23.51
C GLN A 268 -14.45 -17.38 -22.93
N VAL A 269 -13.32 -17.42 -23.62
CA VAL A 269 -12.06 -16.78 -23.22
C VAL A 269 -11.62 -15.82 -24.32
N ALA A 270 -11.30 -14.58 -23.94
CA ALA A 270 -10.67 -13.60 -24.82
C ALA A 270 -9.45 -12.97 -24.13
N THR A 271 -8.30 -12.95 -24.78
CA THR A 271 -7.10 -12.26 -24.26
C THR A 271 -6.59 -11.21 -25.23
N ARG A 272 -6.08 -10.10 -24.67
CA ARG A 272 -5.44 -9.01 -25.40
C ARG A 272 -4.27 -8.47 -24.58
N THR A 273 -3.25 -8.00 -25.28
CA THR A 273 -2.13 -7.26 -24.72
C THR A 273 -1.72 -6.20 -25.74
N ASP A 274 -1.35 -5.02 -25.27
CA ASP A 274 -0.84 -3.92 -26.10
C ASP A 274 0.25 -3.18 -25.33
N GLN A 275 1.24 -2.65 -26.06
CA GLN A 275 2.35 -1.91 -25.48
C GLN A 275 1.91 -0.57 -24.86
N GLY A 276 0.76 -0.03 -25.27
CA GLY A 276 0.37 1.33 -24.96
C GLY A 276 1.17 2.38 -25.74
N PRO A 277 0.66 3.62 -25.82
CA PRO A 277 1.27 4.67 -26.64
C PRO A 277 2.57 5.26 -26.07
N SER A 278 2.88 5.07 -24.78
CA SER A 278 4.03 5.72 -24.12
C SER A 278 5.20 4.81 -23.80
N ARG A 279 4.99 3.50 -23.56
CA ARG A 279 6.08 2.57 -23.24
C ARG A 279 6.89 2.23 -24.50
N GLN A 280 8.18 1.92 -24.33
CA GLN A 280 9.08 1.55 -25.43
C GLN A 280 9.03 0.05 -25.80
N ARG A 281 8.50 -0.76 -24.89
CA ARG A 281 8.39 -2.22 -25.00
C ARG A 281 7.14 -2.67 -24.23
N ASN A 282 6.61 -3.84 -24.57
CA ASN A 282 5.60 -4.50 -23.75
C ASN A 282 6.32 -5.45 -22.77
N GLU A 283 6.20 -5.20 -21.48
CA GLU A 283 6.72 -6.05 -20.40
C GLU A 283 5.65 -6.98 -19.83
N ASP A 284 4.37 -6.71 -20.11
CA ASP A 284 3.28 -7.63 -19.83
C ASP A 284 3.33 -8.90 -20.70
N ALA A 285 2.69 -9.95 -20.19
CA ALA A 285 2.34 -11.13 -20.97
C ALA A 285 0.99 -11.71 -20.52
N CYS A 286 0.35 -12.48 -21.41
CA CYS A 286 -0.86 -13.25 -21.06
C CYS A 286 -0.88 -14.64 -21.68
N TYR A 287 -1.58 -15.55 -20.98
CA TYR A 287 -1.98 -16.85 -21.48
C TYR A 287 -3.52 -16.95 -21.53
N PRO A 288 -4.12 -17.48 -22.61
CA PRO A 288 -3.52 -17.75 -23.90
C PRO A 288 -2.95 -16.47 -24.54
N PRO A 289 -2.03 -16.56 -25.53
CA PRO A 289 -1.39 -15.40 -26.13
C PRO A 289 -2.40 -14.35 -26.64
N GLY A 290 -2.06 -13.07 -26.48
CA GLY A 290 -2.90 -11.95 -26.87
C GLY A 290 -3.38 -12.05 -28.33
N GLY A 291 -4.66 -11.70 -28.55
CA GLY A 291 -5.35 -11.95 -29.81
C GLY A 291 -6.25 -13.19 -29.77
N THR A 292 -6.08 -14.08 -28.79
CA THR A 292 -6.90 -15.30 -28.67
C THR A 292 -8.37 -15.00 -28.38
N PHE A 293 -9.25 -15.73 -29.05
CA PHE A 293 -10.64 -15.96 -28.65
C PHE A 293 -10.93 -17.48 -28.73
N LYS A 294 -11.51 -18.06 -27.68
CA LYS A 294 -11.84 -19.49 -27.59
C LYS A 294 -13.18 -19.70 -26.90
N THR A 295 -13.91 -20.75 -27.30
CA THR A 295 -15.11 -21.23 -26.61
C THR A 295 -14.91 -22.69 -26.22
N ILE A 296 -15.06 -23.00 -24.94
CA ILE A 296 -14.90 -24.33 -24.34
C ILE A 296 -16.27 -24.75 -23.81
N THR A 297 -16.71 -25.98 -24.06
CA THR A 297 -17.96 -26.51 -23.51
C THR A 297 -17.64 -27.58 -22.46
N LEU A 298 -17.95 -27.27 -21.21
CA LEU A 298 -17.84 -28.19 -20.08
C LEU A 298 -19.17 -28.95 -19.96
N THR A 299 -19.21 -30.16 -20.51
CA THR A 299 -20.39 -31.03 -20.43
C THR A 299 -20.40 -31.78 -19.09
N ALA A 300 -21.58 -31.86 -18.47
CA ALA A 300 -21.81 -32.64 -17.25
C ALA A 300 -21.25 -34.07 -17.37
N GLY A 301 -20.40 -34.47 -16.42
CA GLY A 301 -19.80 -35.80 -16.36
C GLY A 301 -18.67 -36.09 -17.36
N THR A 302 -18.16 -35.10 -18.11
CA THR A 302 -17.00 -35.28 -19.01
C THR A 302 -15.77 -34.51 -18.53
N ALA A 303 -14.62 -35.21 -18.50
CA ALA A 303 -13.30 -34.61 -18.33
C ALA A 303 -12.96 -33.76 -19.57
N ALA A 304 -13.16 -32.45 -19.51
CA ALA A 304 -12.77 -31.55 -20.60
C ALA A 304 -11.23 -31.46 -20.67
N PRO A 305 -10.59 -31.81 -21.80
CA PRO A 305 -9.12 -31.84 -21.90
C PRO A 305 -8.49 -30.45 -22.05
N ASP A 306 -9.27 -29.44 -22.47
CA ASP A 306 -8.78 -28.07 -22.64
C ASP A 306 -8.87 -27.29 -21.32
N SER A 307 -7.71 -26.86 -20.82
CA SER A 307 -7.62 -25.96 -19.69
C SER A 307 -8.11 -24.56 -20.06
N SER A 308 -9.26 -24.18 -19.51
CA SER A 308 -9.72 -22.80 -19.30
C SER A 308 -8.86 -22.09 -18.23
N LEU A 309 -7.55 -22.10 -18.47
CA LEU A 309 -6.53 -21.37 -17.72
C LEU A 309 -6.31 -20.04 -18.44
N VAL A 310 -6.46 -18.94 -17.72
CA VAL A 310 -6.10 -17.59 -18.17
C VAL A 310 -5.10 -17.01 -17.18
N ILE A 311 -4.03 -16.39 -17.68
CA ILE A 311 -2.98 -15.76 -16.89
C ILE A 311 -2.73 -14.38 -17.46
N VAL A 312 -2.57 -13.38 -16.60
CA VAL A 312 -2.00 -12.06 -16.90
C VAL A 312 -0.84 -11.83 -15.94
N CYS A 313 0.28 -11.35 -16.47
CA CYS A 313 1.50 -11.07 -15.74
C CYS A 313 2.03 -9.71 -16.22
N ASP A 314 2.23 -8.78 -15.30
CA ASP A 314 2.84 -7.46 -15.52
C ASP A 314 4.32 -7.50 -15.15
N GLY A 315 5.18 -7.16 -16.09
CA GLY A 315 6.63 -7.32 -15.98
C GLY A 315 7.33 -6.15 -15.29
N ILE A 316 7.58 -6.27 -13.98
CA ILE A 316 8.30 -5.23 -13.22
C ILE A 316 9.83 -5.30 -13.40
N GLY A 317 10.44 -4.17 -13.79
CA GLY A 317 11.89 -4.06 -13.93
C GLY A 317 12.40 -2.63 -14.01
N GLY A 318 13.24 -2.22 -13.05
CA GLY A 318 13.97 -0.94 -13.13
C GLY A 318 15.02 -0.90 -14.25
N HIS A 319 15.32 -2.06 -14.84
CA HIS A 319 16.17 -2.28 -16.00
C HIS A 319 15.63 -3.49 -16.81
N GLN A 320 16.22 -3.75 -17.98
CA GLN A 320 15.81 -4.81 -18.92
C GLN A 320 15.52 -6.16 -18.25
N GLY A 321 14.25 -6.58 -18.27
CA GLY A 321 13.87 -7.95 -17.91
C GLY A 321 12.41 -8.21 -17.52
N GLY A 322 11.53 -7.20 -17.42
CA GLY A 322 10.12 -7.42 -17.04
C GLY A 322 9.41 -8.40 -17.99
N ASP A 323 9.58 -8.19 -19.29
CA ASP A 323 9.14 -9.09 -20.37
C ASP A 323 9.65 -10.53 -20.22
N VAL A 324 10.89 -10.70 -19.73
CA VAL A 324 11.48 -12.02 -19.50
C VAL A 324 10.85 -12.69 -18.29
N ALA A 325 10.57 -11.94 -17.23
CA ALA A 325 9.93 -12.47 -16.03
C ALA A 325 8.46 -12.85 -16.26
N SER A 326 7.67 -12.00 -16.91
CA SER A 326 6.25 -12.24 -17.18
C SER A 326 6.01 -13.47 -18.06
N ASN A 327 6.80 -13.64 -19.13
CA ASN A 327 6.75 -14.83 -19.98
C ASN A 327 7.24 -16.10 -19.24
N LEU A 328 8.29 -16.00 -18.42
CA LEU A 328 8.84 -17.14 -17.66
C LEU A 328 7.88 -17.61 -16.54
N ALA A 329 7.11 -16.69 -15.95
CA ALA A 329 6.03 -17.05 -15.01
C ALA A 329 4.93 -17.85 -15.71
N ILE A 330 4.47 -17.38 -16.89
CA ILE A 330 3.45 -18.06 -17.68
C ILE A 330 3.90 -19.47 -18.08
N GLU A 331 5.14 -19.63 -18.55
CA GLU A 331 5.72 -20.92 -18.92
C GLU A 331 5.70 -21.90 -17.74
N ALA A 332 6.25 -21.49 -16.58
CA ALA A 332 6.33 -22.34 -15.39
C ALA A 332 4.95 -22.73 -14.82
N ILE A 333 3.99 -21.79 -14.80
CA ILE A 333 2.63 -22.06 -14.34
C ILE A 333 1.92 -23.01 -15.33
N TRP A 334 2.04 -22.76 -16.63
CA TRP A 334 1.43 -23.61 -17.66
C TRP A 334 1.94 -25.06 -17.56
N GLU A 335 3.26 -25.25 -17.54
CA GLU A 335 3.86 -26.60 -17.43
C GLU A 335 3.42 -27.33 -16.16
N ARG A 336 3.31 -26.63 -15.04
CA ARG A 336 2.89 -27.20 -13.76
C ARG A 336 1.39 -27.54 -13.72
N MET A 337 0.54 -26.75 -14.37
CA MET A 337 -0.91 -26.93 -14.34
C MET A 337 -1.42 -27.91 -15.42
N GLN A 338 -0.72 -28.05 -16.55
CA GLN A 338 -1.09 -28.95 -17.66
C GLN A 338 -1.30 -30.44 -17.23
N PRO A 339 -0.46 -31.08 -16.40
CA PRO A 339 -0.65 -32.49 -16.03
C PRO A 339 -1.76 -32.75 -14.99
N LEU A 340 -2.35 -31.70 -14.38
CA LEU A 340 -3.33 -31.84 -13.30
C LEU A 340 -4.72 -32.21 -13.84
N ARG A 341 -5.12 -33.46 -13.66
CA ARG A 341 -6.44 -33.97 -14.07
C ARG A 341 -7.56 -33.49 -13.13
N PRO A 342 -8.71 -32.99 -13.65
CA PRO A 342 -9.80 -32.47 -12.82
C PRO A 342 -10.38 -33.47 -11.82
N GLU A 343 -10.36 -34.77 -12.13
CA GLU A 343 -11.01 -35.83 -11.33
C GLU A 343 -10.12 -36.34 -10.19
N ALA A 344 -8.86 -35.89 -10.10
CA ALA A 344 -7.84 -36.46 -9.23
C ALA A 344 -7.61 -35.70 -7.92
N LEU A 345 -8.18 -34.50 -7.76
CA LEU A 345 -7.90 -33.59 -6.64
C LEU A 345 -9.21 -33.11 -6.00
N SER A 346 -9.21 -32.97 -4.66
CA SER A 346 -10.25 -32.22 -3.95
C SER A 346 -10.08 -30.71 -4.19
N PRO A 347 -11.11 -29.87 -3.94
CA PRO A 347 -11.00 -28.43 -4.11
C PRO A 347 -9.83 -27.81 -3.34
N ALA A 348 -9.62 -28.22 -2.08
CA ALA A 348 -8.48 -27.77 -1.26
C ALA A 348 -7.11 -28.22 -1.84
N ALA A 349 -7.01 -29.46 -2.34
CA ALA A 349 -5.78 -29.95 -2.94
C ALA A 349 -5.43 -29.24 -4.26
N LEU A 350 -6.44 -28.84 -5.04
CA LEU A 350 -6.23 -28.02 -6.24
C LEU A 350 -5.72 -26.62 -5.91
N SER A 351 -6.29 -25.94 -4.90
CA SER A 351 -5.77 -24.64 -4.43
C SER A 351 -4.29 -24.71 -4.04
N VAL A 352 -3.88 -25.78 -3.36
CA VAL A 352 -2.49 -26.02 -2.95
C VAL A 352 -1.55 -26.26 -4.16
N GLU A 353 -2.00 -26.91 -5.23
CA GLU A 353 -1.17 -27.04 -6.45
C GLU A 353 -1.10 -25.74 -7.26
N ILE A 354 -2.13 -24.90 -7.21
CA ILE A 354 -2.11 -23.54 -7.80
C ILE A 354 -1.10 -22.64 -7.06
N GLU A 355 -1.11 -22.64 -5.72
CA GLU A 355 -0.11 -21.94 -4.90
C GLU A 355 1.32 -22.40 -5.25
N LYS A 356 1.54 -23.72 -5.34
CA LYS A 356 2.84 -24.29 -5.75
C LYS A 356 3.23 -23.94 -7.19
N ALA A 357 2.28 -23.64 -8.09
CA ALA A 357 2.58 -23.16 -9.43
C ALA A 357 3.15 -21.73 -9.40
N ALA A 358 2.55 -20.83 -8.62
CA ALA A 358 3.08 -19.49 -8.39
C ALA A 358 4.46 -19.53 -7.70
N CYS A 359 4.65 -20.38 -6.69
CA CYS A 359 5.95 -20.57 -6.04
C CYS A 359 7.03 -21.12 -6.99
N ALA A 360 6.68 -22.05 -7.88
CA ALA A 360 7.60 -22.57 -8.90
C ALA A 360 8.03 -21.50 -9.92
N ALA A 361 7.08 -20.66 -10.37
CA ALA A 361 7.37 -19.51 -11.22
C ALA A 361 8.30 -18.51 -10.54
N ASN A 362 8.02 -18.16 -9.28
CA ASN A 362 8.89 -17.30 -8.47
C ASN A 362 10.32 -17.84 -8.39
N ASP A 363 10.49 -19.11 -8.02
CA ASP A 363 11.81 -19.70 -7.83
C ASP A 363 12.59 -19.79 -9.14
N LEU A 364 11.92 -20.02 -10.29
CA LEU A 364 12.54 -20.01 -11.60
C LEU A 364 13.06 -18.62 -12.00
N ILE A 365 12.27 -17.57 -11.77
CA ILE A 365 12.69 -16.18 -12.01
C ILE A 365 13.81 -15.77 -11.03
N SER A 366 13.70 -16.14 -9.75
CA SER A 366 14.72 -15.84 -8.74
C SER A 366 16.05 -16.52 -9.06
N GLN A 367 16.05 -17.81 -9.40
CA GLN A 367 17.26 -18.53 -9.82
C GLN A 367 17.91 -17.90 -11.06
N ARG A 368 17.09 -17.42 -12.00
CA ARG A 368 17.58 -16.70 -13.17
C ARG A 368 18.20 -15.34 -12.80
N ASN A 369 17.56 -14.57 -11.92
CA ASN A 369 18.15 -13.35 -11.35
C ASN A 369 19.51 -13.64 -10.69
N ASP A 370 19.60 -14.69 -9.86
CA ASP A 370 20.80 -15.03 -9.09
C ASP A 370 21.95 -15.49 -10.00
N SER A 371 21.65 -16.32 -11.02
CA SER A 371 22.63 -16.79 -12.01
C SER A 371 23.17 -15.67 -12.92
N GLU A 372 22.30 -14.71 -13.30
CA GLU A 372 22.68 -13.50 -14.03
C GLU A 372 23.23 -12.38 -13.11
N LYS A 373 23.32 -12.64 -11.79
CA LYS A 373 23.84 -11.72 -10.75
C LYS A 373 23.09 -10.38 -10.65
N ARG A 374 21.79 -10.38 -10.94
CA ARG A 374 20.91 -9.22 -10.75
C ARG A 374 20.67 -8.97 -9.26
N LEU A 375 20.98 -7.77 -8.79
CA LEU A 375 20.81 -7.33 -7.41
C LEU A 375 19.84 -6.14 -7.32
N ASP A 376 19.13 -6.03 -6.21
CA ASP A 376 18.20 -4.93 -5.91
C ASP A 376 17.28 -4.59 -7.10
N ARG A 377 17.27 -3.32 -7.55
CA ARG A 377 16.47 -2.82 -8.68
C ARG A 377 16.86 -3.38 -10.06
N GLN A 378 17.95 -4.15 -10.15
CA GLN A 378 18.32 -4.86 -11.38
C GLN A 378 17.61 -6.20 -11.51
N ARG A 379 17.01 -6.74 -10.43
CA ARG A 379 16.21 -7.96 -10.48
C ARG A 379 14.99 -7.71 -11.35
N MET A 380 14.71 -8.65 -12.26
CA MET A 380 13.43 -8.72 -12.95
C MET A 380 12.43 -9.43 -12.04
N GLY A 381 11.20 -8.95 -12.05
CA GLY A 381 10.09 -9.62 -11.40
C GLY A 381 8.83 -9.51 -12.25
N THR A 382 7.74 -10.08 -11.78
CA THR A 382 6.43 -9.92 -12.42
C THR A 382 5.33 -10.07 -11.40
N THR A 383 4.19 -9.41 -11.64
CA THR A 383 2.93 -9.76 -10.98
C THR A 383 2.42 -11.10 -11.50
N LEU A 384 1.38 -11.60 -10.87
CA LEU A 384 0.56 -12.69 -11.36
C LEU A 384 -0.90 -12.37 -11.03
N VAL A 385 -1.78 -12.50 -12.02
CA VAL A 385 -3.19 -12.79 -11.77
C VAL A 385 -3.65 -13.87 -12.75
N MET A 386 -4.21 -14.95 -12.24
CA MET A 386 -4.68 -16.08 -13.05
C MET A 386 -6.07 -16.55 -12.64
N SER A 387 -6.77 -17.17 -13.58
CA SER A 387 -8.03 -17.87 -13.35
C SER A 387 -8.02 -19.26 -13.99
N LEU A 388 -8.69 -20.20 -13.34
CA LEU A 388 -8.79 -21.58 -13.77
C LEU A 388 -10.23 -22.08 -13.54
N VAL A 389 -11.00 -22.27 -14.61
CA VAL A 389 -12.30 -22.95 -14.48
C VAL A 389 -12.08 -24.46 -14.38
N ARG A 390 -12.74 -25.10 -13.41
CA ARG A 390 -12.82 -26.55 -13.24
C ARG A 390 -14.24 -26.92 -12.81
N ASN A 391 -14.87 -27.85 -13.53
CA ASN A 391 -16.21 -28.36 -13.23
C ASN A 391 -17.27 -27.24 -13.12
N HIS A 392 -17.65 -26.89 -11.89
CA HIS A 392 -18.66 -25.90 -11.53
C HIS A 392 -18.05 -24.71 -10.76
N GLU A 393 -16.72 -24.59 -10.79
CA GLU A 393 -15.93 -23.70 -9.95
C GLU A 393 -14.93 -22.92 -10.81
N LEU A 394 -14.59 -21.70 -10.38
CA LEU A 394 -13.45 -20.95 -10.87
C LEU A 394 -12.51 -20.68 -9.69
N TYR A 395 -11.23 -20.95 -9.90
CA TYR A 395 -10.16 -20.59 -8.97
C TYR A 395 -9.46 -19.35 -9.51
N THR A 396 -9.15 -18.39 -8.65
CA THR A 396 -8.18 -17.34 -8.96
C THR A 396 -6.93 -17.50 -8.12
N ALA A 397 -5.80 -17.04 -8.63
CA ALA A 397 -4.62 -16.81 -7.82
C ALA A 397 -3.94 -15.50 -8.21
N HIS A 398 -3.45 -14.73 -7.24
CA HIS A 398 -2.74 -13.49 -7.49
C HIS A 398 -1.53 -13.27 -6.59
N VAL A 399 -0.59 -12.47 -7.11
CA VAL A 399 0.56 -11.85 -6.44
C VAL A 399 0.79 -10.49 -7.11
N GLY A 400 0.80 -9.41 -6.34
CA GLY A 400 0.99 -8.05 -6.85
C GLY A 400 -0.32 -7.25 -6.93
N ASP A 401 -0.32 -6.23 -7.78
CA ASP A 401 -1.38 -5.23 -7.99
C ASP A 401 -2.23 -5.48 -9.24
N SER A 402 -1.81 -6.36 -10.15
CA SER A 402 -2.66 -6.84 -11.25
C SER A 402 -3.94 -7.48 -10.72
N ARG A 403 -5.09 -7.03 -11.22
CA ARG A 403 -6.40 -7.26 -10.60
C ARG A 403 -7.21 -8.35 -11.28
N ALA A 404 -8.12 -8.95 -10.52
CA ALA A 404 -9.27 -9.65 -11.07
C ALA A 404 -10.58 -9.05 -10.55
N TYR A 405 -11.58 -9.04 -11.43
CA TYR A 405 -12.91 -8.52 -11.22
C TYR A 405 -13.96 -9.59 -11.53
N LEU A 406 -14.98 -9.71 -10.68
CA LEU A 406 -16.20 -10.48 -10.92
C LEU A 406 -17.32 -9.52 -11.35
N ILE A 407 -17.80 -9.67 -12.59
CA ILE A 407 -18.92 -8.94 -13.15
C ILE A 407 -20.12 -9.89 -13.28
N THR A 408 -21.22 -9.53 -12.64
CA THR A 408 -22.51 -10.23 -12.73
C THR A 408 -23.60 -9.25 -13.19
N ARG A 409 -24.86 -9.71 -13.25
CA ARG A 409 -26.01 -8.82 -13.43
C ARG A 409 -26.29 -7.89 -12.24
N TRP A 410 -25.60 -8.13 -11.11
CA TRP A 410 -25.83 -7.42 -9.84
C TRP A 410 -24.79 -6.31 -9.59
N GLY A 411 -23.55 -6.49 -10.06
CA GLY A 411 -22.47 -5.52 -9.86
C GLY A 411 -21.16 -5.94 -10.52
N CYS A 412 -20.13 -5.12 -10.32
CA CYS A 412 -18.74 -5.38 -10.66
C CYS A 412 -17.89 -5.23 -9.39
N HIS A 413 -17.20 -6.30 -8.99
CA HIS A 413 -16.45 -6.38 -7.74
C HIS A 413 -15.00 -6.76 -8.02
N GLN A 414 -14.04 -5.95 -7.58
CA GLN A 414 -12.64 -6.37 -7.51
C GLN A 414 -12.54 -7.49 -6.47
N ILE A 415 -12.12 -8.67 -6.90
CA ILE A 415 -12.01 -9.86 -6.04
C ILE A 415 -10.60 -10.03 -5.47
N THR A 416 -9.57 -9.51 -6.13
CA THR A 416 -8.22 -9.40 -5.58
C THR A 416 -8.14 -8.27 -4.54
N LEU A 417 -7.14 -8.38 -3.66
CA LEU A 417 -6.66 -7.28 -2.83
C LEU A 417 -5.18 -7.07 -3.18
N ASP A 418 -4.85 -5.90 -3.68
CA ASP A 418 -3.53 -5.60 -4.24
C ASP A 418 -2.44 -5.79 -3.18
N ASP A 419 -1.32 -6.39 -3.56
CA ASP A 419 -0.15 -6.55 -2.69
C ASP A 419 0.68 -5.26 -2.67
N ASP A 420 0.07 -4.16 -2.25
CA ASP A 420 0.69 -2.84 -2.15
C ASP A 420 0.90 -2.37 -0.69
N ILE A 421 1.55 -1.21 -0.51
CA ILE A 421 1.73 -0.62 0.82
C ILE A 421 0.37 -0.23 1.41
N ALA A 422 -0.53 0.39 0.64
CA ALA A 422 -1.81 0.85 1.16
C ALA A 422 -2.64 -0.27 1.79
N SER A 423 -2.81 -1.39 1.08
CA SER A 423 -3.55 -2.57 1.54
C SER A 423 -2.86 -3.24 2.73
N ARG A 424 -1.52 -3.22 2.79
CA ARG A 424 -0.77 -3.67 3.97
C ARG A 424 -1.04 -2.81 5.19
N GLU A 425 -0.92 -1.47 5.09
CA GLU A 425 -1.14 -0.57 6.22
C GLU A 425 -2.57 -0.68 6.77
N VAL A 426 -3.57 -0.78 5.88
CA VAL A 426 -4.97 -1.06 6.27
C VAL A 426 -5.08 -2.39 6.99
N ARG A 427 -4.58 -3.49 6.41
CA ARG A 427 -4.67 -4.83 7.01
C ARG A 427 -3.97 -4.94 8.36
N LEU A 428 -2.93 -4.14 8.61
CA LEU A 428 -2.26 -4.04 9.91
C LEU A 428 -2.99 -3.13 10.91
N GLY A 429 -4.00 -2.37 10.46
CA GLY A 429 -4.78 -1.47 11.31
C GLY A 429 -4.11 -0.12 11.56
N TYR A 430 -3.30 0.38 10.62
CA TYR A 430 -2.60 1.66 10.74
C TYR A 430 -3.34 2.85 10.11
N GLY A 431 -4.37 2.62 9.29
CA GLY A 431 -5.16 3.68 8.67
C GLY A 431 -6.36 3.18 7.88
N PHE A 432 -7.19 4.11 7.38
CA PHE A 432 -8.28 3.79 6.45
C PHE A 432 -7.74 3.72 5.01
N TYR A 433 -8.36 2.90 4.16
CA TYR A 433 -7.84 2.64 2.80
C TYR A 433 -7.70 3.90 1.95
N ARG A 434 -8.69 4.79 1.98
CA ARG A 434 -8.67 6.04 1.22
C ARG A 434 -7.57 7.02 1.65
N GLU A 435 -7.18 6.97 2.92
CA GLU A 435 -6.06 7.74 3.46
C GLU A 435 -4.71 7.09 3.15
N ALA A 436 -4.62 5.76 3.28
CA ALA A 436 -3.43 5.01 2.91
C ALA A 436 -3.06 5.21 1.42
N LEU A 437 -4.05 5.30 0.53
CA LEU A 437 -3.86 5.63 -0.89
C LEU A 437 -3.22 7.01 -1.14
N GLN A 438 -3.35 7.98 -0.23
CA GLN A 438 -2.75 9.31 -0.39
C GLN A 438 -1.24 9.35 -0.15
N GLN A 439 -0.66 8.29 0.41
CA GLN A 439 0.78 8.25 0.69
C GLN A 439 1.57 8.12 -0.62
N PRO A 440 2.68 8.86 -0.83
CA PRO A 440 3.44 8.82 -2.10
C PRO A 440 3.97 7.44 -2.52
N SER A 441 4.06 6.49 -1.58
CA SER A 441 4.48 5.10 -1.81
C SER A 441 3.34 4.08 -1.73
N SER A 442 2.08 4.52 -1.67
CA SER A 442 0.88 3.69 -1.46
C SER A 442 0.81 2.46 -2.37
N GLY A 443 0.93 2.66 -3.69
CA GLY A 443 0.97 1.61 -4.71
C GLY A 443 2.30 0.88 -4.85
N SER A 444 3.26 1.03 -3.93
CA SER A 444 4.51 0.25 -4.01
C SER A 444 4.26 -1.21 -3.65
N LEU A 445 4.59 -2.13 -4.56
CA LEU A 445 4.45 -3.56 -4.34
C LEU A 445 5.20 -4.06 -3.09
N VAL A 446 4.52 -4.87 -2.28
CA VAL A 446 5.10 -5.57 -1.11
C VAL A 446 5.48 -7.02 -1.40
N GLN A 447 4.91 -7.61 -2.47
CA GLN A 447 5.39 -8.88 -3.04
C GLN A 447 5.19 -8.92 -4.57
N ALA A 448 6.10 -9.63 -5.25
CA ALA A 448 6.06 -9.93 -6.68
C ALA A 448 6.90 -11.19 -6.96
N LEU A 449 6.63 -11.90 -8.06
CA LEU A 449 7.37 -13.10 -8.41
C LEU A 449 8.82 -12.77 -8.80
N GLY A 450 9.78 -13.58 -8.34
CA GLY A 450 11.21 -13.50 -8.70
C GLY A 450 12.07 -12.61 -7.79
N MET A 451 11.44 -11.84 -6.90
CA MET A 451 12.13 -10.90 -6.02
C MET A 451 12.94 -11.58 -4.91
N GLY A 452 12.64 -12.84 -4.58
CA GLY A 452 13.38 -13.66 -3.63
C GLY A 452 12.96 -15.13 -3.65
N SER A 453 13.25 -15.87 -2.58
CA SER A 453 12.81 -17.27 -2.42
C SER A 453 11.30 -17.36 -2.21
N SER A 454 10.66 -18.41 -2.73
CA SER A 454 9.22 -18.65 -2.52
C SER A 454 8.83 -18.81 -1.04
N ASN A 455 9.79 -19.06 -0.14
CA ASN A 455 9.54 -19.17 1.30
C ASN A 455 9.01 -17.87 1.94
N SER A 456 9.21 -16.72 1.29
CA SER A 456 8.66 -15.41 1.69
C SER A 456 7.58 -14.89 0.74
N LEU A 457 7.10 -15.72 -0.20
CA LEU A 457 6.00 -15.40 -1.09
C LEU A 457 4.70 -15.94 -0.52
N HIS A 458 3.62 -15.17 -0.61
CA HIS A 458 2.30 -15.56 -0.12
C HIS A 458 1.24 -15.32 -1.21
N PRO A 459 1.16 -16.20 -2.23
CA PRO A 459 0.13 -16.12 -3.26
C PRO A 459 -1.25 -16.28 -2.64
N THR A 460 -2.17 -15.38 -2.97
CA THR A 460 -3.56 -15.51 -2.52
C THR A 460 -4.32 -16.36 -3.53
N VAL A 461 -4.98 -17.44 -3.09
CA VAL A 461 -5.82 -18.30 -3.92
C VAL A 461 -7.27 -18.21 -3.44
N GLN A 462 -8.20 -17.87 -4.32
CA GLN A 462 -9.64 -17.82 -4.03
C GLN A 462 -10.41 -18.81 -4.91
N ARG A 463 -11.62 -19.18 -4.47
CA ARG A 463 -12.52 -20.09 -5.20
C ARG A 463 -13.93 -19.50 -5.25
N PHE A 464 -14.56 -19.63 -6.42
CA PHE A 464 -15.90 -19.15 -6.71
C PHE A 464 -16.75 -20.29 -7.28
N VAL A 465 -17.99 -20.42 -6.81
CA VAL A 465 -18.98 -21.34 -7.38
C VAL A 465 -19.69 -20.66 -8.55
N LEU A 466 -19.68 -21.30 -9.71
CA LEU A 466 -20.30 -20.80 -10.94
C LEU A 466 -21.78 -21.24 -11.01
N ASP A 467 -22.65 -20.55 -10.26
CA ASP A 467 -24.10 -20.83 -10.22
C ASP A 467 -24.99 -19.86 -11.05
N GLU A 468 -24.41 -18.83 -11.69
CA GLU A 468 -25.03 -18.01 -12.74
C GLU A 468 -24.04 -17.52 -13.79
N ASP A 469 -24.58 -16.98 -14.88
CA ASP A 469 -23.85 -16.24 -15.91
C ASP A 469 -23.07 -15.05 -15.31
N CYS A 470 -21.76 -15.09 -15.49
CA CYS A 470 -20.82 -14.10 -14.95
C CYS A 470 -19.57 -13.97 -15.81
N ILE A 471 -18.90 -12.82 -15.76
CA ILE A 471 -17.64 -12.55 -16.43
C ILE A 471 -16.57 -12.28 -15.38
N PHE A 472 -15.44 -12.95 -15.49
CA PHE A 472 -14.22 -12.58 -14.79
C PHE A 472 -13.33 -11.78 -15.75
N LEU A 473 -12.91 -10.58 -15.34
CA LEU A 473 -11.90 -9.78 -16.01
C LEU A 473 -10.62 -9.82 -15.19
N LEU A 474 -9.53 -10.26 -15.79
CA LEU A 474 -8.17 -10.17 -15.27
C LEU A 474 -7.43 -9.05 -16.01
N CYS A 475 -6.67 -8.21 -15.34
CA CYS A 475 -5.92 -7.12 -15.99
C CYS A 475 -4.66 -6.67 -15.25
N SER A 476 -3.69 -6.11 -15.98
CA SER A 476 -2.60 -5.29 -15.43
C SER A 476 -3.10 -3.90 -14.99
N ASP A 477 -2.25 -3.16 -14.28
CA ASP A 477 -2.55 -1.83 -13.73
C ASP A 477 -2.93 -0.82 -14.83
N GLY A 478 -2.32 -0.92 -16.01
CA GLY A 478 -2.59 -0.09 -17.17
C GLY A 478 -4.01 -0.17 -17.71
N LEU A 479 -4.82 -1.16 -17.31
CA LEU A 479 -6.28 -1.02 -17.37
C LEU A 479 -6.87 -0.48 -16.07
N SER A 480 -6.62 -1.11 -14.92
CA SER A 480 -7.42 -0.85 -13.70
C SER A 480 -7.19 0.51 -13.03
N ASP A 481 -6.05 1.14 -13.27
CA ASP A 481 -5.67 2.39 -12.61
C ASP A 481 -6.68 3.53 -12.78
N GLY A 482 -6.83 4.33 -11.73
CA GLY A 482 -7.82 5.41 -11.68
C GLY A 482 -9.28 4.92 -11.75
N ASP A 483 -9.56 3.77 -11.15
CA ASP A 483 -10.88 3.12 -11.05
C ASP A 483 -11.56 2.94 -12.44
N ARG A 484 -10.77 2.58 -13.45
CA ARG A 484 -11.21 2.57 -14.85
C ARG A 484 -12.26 1.50 -15.16
N VAL A 485 -12.14 0.34 -14.52
CA VAL A 485 -13.08 -0.78 -14.70
C VAL A 485 -14.43 -0.41 -14.07
N GLU A 486 -14.37 0.14 -12.86
CA GLU A 486 -15.48 0.72 -12.11
C GLU A 486 -16.15 1.87 -12.87
N GLU A 487 -15.38 2.70 -13.60
CA GLU A 487 -15.89 3.77 -14.48
C GLU A 487 -16.69 3.23 -15.68
N CYS A 488 -16.42 2.03 -16.21
CA CYS A 488 -16.95 1.60 -17.52
C CYS A 488 -17.66 0.23 -17.61
N TRP A 489 -17.58 -0.63 -16.59
CA TRP A 489 -18.07 -2.02 -16.65
C TRP A 489 -19.53 -2.18 -17.10
N ASP A 490 -20.44 -1.32 -16.62
CA ASP A 490 -21.89 -1.41 -16.90
C ASP A 490 -22.24 -1.03 -18.35
N THR A 491 -21.40 -0.20 -18.98
CA THR A 491 -21.56 0.22 -20.38
C THR A 491 -20.76 -0.63 -21.37
N THR A 492 -19.72 -1.32 -20.89
CA THR A 492 -18.74 -2.02 -21.75
C THR A 492 -18.78 -3.54 -21.59
N ILE A 493 -18.84 -4.05 -20.34
CA ILE A 493 -18.71 -5.48 -20.04
C ILE A 493 -20.09 -6.12 -19.78
N LEU A 494 -20.93 -5.49 -18.94
CA LEU A 494 -22.27 -5.99 -18.60
C LEU A 494 -23.15 -6.34 -19.82
N PRO A 495 -23.15 -5.59 -20.95
CA PRO A 495 -23.98 -5.93 -22.11
C PRO A 495 -23.63 -7.27 -22.77
N VAL A 496 -22.48 -7.88 -22.46
CA VAL A 496 -22.14 -9.24 -22.91
C VAL A 496 -23.02 -10.30 -22.23
N LEU A 497 -23.37 -10.11 -20.95
CA LEU A 497 -24.29 -11.01 -20.22
C LEU A 497 -25.71 -11.00 -20.80
N ASP A 498 -26.12 -9.87 -21.40
CA ASP A 498 -27.37 -9.73 -22.14
C ASP A 498 -27.29 -10.25 -23.60
N GLY A 499 -26.11 -10.71 -24.04
CA GLY A 499 -25.85 -11.10 -25.43
C GLY A 499 -25.90 -9.94 -26.43
N LYS A 500 -25.80 -8.68 -25.96
CA LYS A 500 -25.82 -7.48 -26.83
C LYS A 500 -24.47 -7.25 -27.49
N PHE A 501 -23.36 -7.52 -26.78
CA PHE A 501 -21.99 -7.36 -27.27
C PHE A 501 -21.25 -8.71 -27.31
N ASP A 502 -20.27 -8.81 -28.21
CA ASP A 502 -19.36 -9.94 -28.32
C ASP A 502 -18.11 -9.75 -27.41
N LEU A 503 -17.64 -10.85 -26.81
CA LEU A 503 -16.52 -10.81 -25.86
C LEU A 503 -15.20 -10.36 -26.50
N ALA A 504 -14.93 -10.70 -27.76
CA ALA A 504 -13.73 -10.26 -28.45
C ALA A 504 -13.80 -8.76 -28.80
N ALA A 505 -14.97 -8.26 -29.21
CA ALA A 505 -15.19 -6.82 -29.41
C ALA A 505 -14.99 -6.03 -28.10
N VAL A 506 -15.52 -6.52 -26.98
CA VAL A 506 -15.34 -5.90 -25.66
C VAL A 506 -13.88 -5.94 -25.20
N SER A 507 -13.15 -7.04 -25.45
CA SER A 507 -11.70 -7.09 -25.15
C SER A 507 -10.90 -6.03 -25.92
N GLN A 508 -11.27 -5.76 -27.18
CA GLN A 508 -10.66 -4.70 -27.98
C GLN A 508 -10.99 -3.31 -27.40
N GLN A 509 -12.25 -3.08 -27.06
CA GLN A 509 -12.72 -1.80 -26.50
C GLN A 509 -12.05 -1.47 -25.16
N LEU A 510 -11.80 -2.47 -24.29
CA LEU A 510 -11.12 -2.26 -23.01
C LEU A 510 -9.65 -1.81 -23.20
N VAL A 511 -8.93 -2.38 -24.17
CA VAL A 511 -7.57 -1.94 -24.54
C VAL A 511 -7.58 -0.52 -25.12
N GLU A 512 -8.57 -0.17 -25.95
CA GLU A 512 -8.73 1.19 -26.47
C GLU A 512 -9.03 2.22 -25.37
N ILE A 513 -9.84 1.83 -24.39
CA ILE A 513 -10.13 2.64 -23.19
C ILE A 513 -8.84 2.86 -22.39
N ALA A 514 -8.08 1.80 -22.10
CA ALA A 514 -6.79 1.89 -21.40
C ALA A 514 -5.80 2.78 -22.16
N ASN A 515 -5.53 2.52 -23.43
CA ASN A 515 -4.60 3.32 -24.24
C ASN A 515 -4.99 4.80 -24.33
N THR A 516 -6.30 5.12 -24.28
CA THR A 516 -6.81 6.49 -24.31
C THR A 516 -6.73 7.21 -22.96
N ARG A 517 -6.73 6.48 -21.84
CA ARG A 517 -6.92 7.05 -20.49
C ARG A 517 -5.74 6.83 -19.53
N ASN A 518 -5.12 5.66 -19.62
CA ASN A 518 -4.03 5.15 -18.79
C ASN A 518 -2.80 4.81 -19.66
N GLY A 519 -2.73 5.30 -20.90
CA GLY A 519 -1.71 4.96 -21.91
C GLY A 519 -0.26 5.38 -21.58
N HIS A 520 0.05 5.71 -20.33
CA HIS A 520 1.42 5.72 -19.82
C HIS A 520 2.00 4.29 -19.71
N ASP A 521 1.14 3.27 -19.60
CA ASP A 521 1.55 1.89 -19.37
C ASP A 521 1.25 0.88 -20.48
N ASN A 522 1.80 -0.32 -20.30
CA ASN A 522 1.35 -1.52 -21.00
C ASN A 522 -0.09 -1.86 -20.55
N VAL A 523 -0.86 -2.53 -21.40
CA VAL A 523 -2.19 -3.01 -20.99
C VAL A 523 -2.40 -4.44 -21.45
N THR A 524 -2.78 -5.29 -20.50
CA THR A 524 -3.07 -6.69 -20.75
C THR A 524 -4.31 -7.12 -20.02
N ILE A 525 -5.16 -7.88 -20.71
CA ILE A 525 -6.42 -8.37 -20.18
C ILE A 525 -6.70 -9.83 -20.55
N GLY A 526 -7.43 -10.50 -19.66
CA GLY A 526 -8.06 -11.78 -19.90
C GLY A 526 -9.52 -11.77 -19.44
N LEU A 527 -10.46 -11.93 -20.38
CA LEU A 527 -11.88 -12.10 -20.09
C LEU A 527 -12.24 -13.58 -20.09
N VAL A 528 -12.95 -14.02 -19.05
CA VAL A 528 -13.54 -15.36 -18.93
C VAL A 528 -15.04 -15.20 -18.70
N TYR A 529 -15.85 -15.40 -19.74
CA TYR A 529 -17.31 -15.42 -19.64
C TYR A 529 -17.77 -16.85 -19.37
N CYS A 530 -18.32 -17.06 -18.18
CA CYS A 530 -18.98 -18.29 -17.77
C CYS A 530 -20.48 -18.17 -18.07
N ARG A 531 -20.99 -18.98 -19.01
CA ARG A 531 -22.42 -19.13 -19.30
C ARG A 531 -22.93 -20.49 -18.81
N LEU A 532 -24.02 -20.52 -18.08
CA LEU A 532 -24.68 -21.75 -17.67
C LEU A 532 -25.69 -22.18 -18.74
N SER A 533 -25.75 -23.49 -19.01
CA SER A 533 -26.83 -24.06 -19.83
C SER A 533 -28.07 -24.26 -18.98
N GLU A 534 -29.22 -23.76 -19.44
CA GLU A 534 -30.53 -24.02 -18.81
C GLU A 534 -30.96 -25.48 -19.02
N GLN A 535 -30.37 -26.38 -18.22
CA GLN A 535 -30.95 -27.68 -17.92
C GLN A 535 -31.15 -27.74 -16.41
N GLY A 536 -32.42 -27.74 -16.01
CA GLY A 536 -32.79 -27.82 -14.60
C GLY A 536 -32.18 -29.04 -13.92
N LEU A 537 -31.92 -28.93 -12.61
CA LEU A 537 -31.38 -29.99 -11.77
C LEU A 537 -32.30 -31.22 -11.76
N ASN A 538 -32.13 -32.13 -12.72
CA ASN A 538 -32.78 -33.44 -12.78
C ASN A 538 -32.13 -34.43 -11.78
N ILE A 539 -31.91 -33.97 -10.55
CA ILE A 539 -31.46 -34.80 -9.42
C ILE A 539 -32.70 -35.39 -8.76
N ALA A 540 -32.81 -36.72 -8.71
CA ALA A 540 -33.89 -37.38 -7.99
C ALA A 540 -33.84 -37.03 -6.48
N PRO A 541 -34.99 -36.74 -5.82
CA PRO A 541 -35.01 -36.43 -4.40
C PRO A 541 -34.30 -37.50 -3.56
N GLY A 542 -33.31 -37.09 -2.77
CA GLY A 542 -32.51 -38.00 -1.94
C GLY A 542 -31.26 -38.61 -2.61
N ALA A 543 -31.04 -38.44 -3.91
CA ALA A 543 -29.84 -38.96 -4.59
C ALA A 543 -28.53 -38.41 -3.98
N LEU A 544 -28.53 -37.15 -3.55
CA LEU A 544 -27.45 -36.54 -2.75
C LEU A 544 -27.14 -37.36 -1.49
N MET A 545 -28.14 -37.80 -0.71
CA MET A 545 -27.88 -38.59 0.51
C MET A 545 -27.37 -40.00 0.24
N SER A 546 -27.67 -40.59 -0.91
CA SER A 546 -27.11 -41.90 -1.30
C SER A 546 -25.67 -41.81 -1.84
N ALA A 547 -25.26 -40.65 -2.34
CA ALA A 547 -23.90 -40.42 -2.85
C ALA A 547 -22.92 -39.90 -1.78
N VAL A 548 -23.43 -39.16 -0.79
CA VAL A 548 -22.64 -38.55 0.29
C VAL A 548 -22.24 -39.61 1.33
N GLN A 549 -20.94 -39.83 1.52
CA GLN A 549 -20.42 -40.79 2.50
C GLN A 549 -20.52 -40.24 3.94
N PRO A 550 -20.58 -41.10 4.98
CA PRO A 550 -20.38 -40.65 6.36
C PRO A 550 -18.96 -40.09 6.54
N PRO A 551 -18.73 -39.17 7.50
CA PRO A 551 -17.44 -38.50 7.68
C PRO A 551 -16.32 -39.53 7.84
N ARG A 552 -15.32 -39.46 6.94
CA ARG A 552 -14.15 -40.34 7.01
C ARG A 552 -13.33 -40.00 8.25
N GLN A 553 -12.80 -41.02 8.92
CA GLN A 553 -11.86 -40.80 10.02
C GLN A 553 -10.64 -40.01 9.49
N PRO A 554 -10.11 -39.06 10.28
CA PRO A 554 -8.97 -38.25 9.83
C PRO A 554 -7.79 -39.15 9.52
N MET A 555 -7.21 -38.98 8.33
CA MET A 555 -5.89 -39.56 8.07
C MET A 555 -4.87 -38.95 9.05
N PRO A 556 -3.87 -39.71 9.51
CA PRO A 556 -2.84 -39.15 10.37
C PRO A 556 -2.17 -37.97 9.68
N ALA A 557 -2.17 -36.81 10.35
CA ALA A 557 -1.68 -35.56 9.80
C ALA A 557 -0.22 -35.72 9.34
N LYS A 558 -0.01 -35.76 8.03
CA LYS A 558 1.28 -35.41 7.45
C LYS A 558 1.40 -33.90 7.58
N THR A 559 2.53 -33.44 8.11
CA THR A 559 2.79 -32.02 8.39
C THR A 559 2.58 -31.16 7.15
N VAL A 560 1.40 -30.55 7.05
CA VAL A 560 1.15 -29.40 6.18
C VAL A 560 1.75 -28.20 6.88
N LEU A 561 2.64 -27.48 6.18
CA LEU A 561 3.17 -26.21 6.67
C LEU A 561 2.01 -25.22 6.80
N GLN A 562 1.82 -24.71 8.01
CA GLN A 562 0.84 -23.66 8.28
C GLN A 562 1.26 -22.37 7.58
N THR A 563 0.53 -21.98 6.54
CA THR A 563 0.49 -20.59 6.10
C THR A 563 -0.28 -19.76 7.13
N GLY A 564 0.21 -18.55 7.43
CA GLY A 564 -0.57 -17.53 8.16
C GLY A 564 -0.83 -17.76 9.66
N ARG A 565 0.20 -17.88 10.51
CA ARG A 565 0.08 -17.56 11.94
C ARG A 565 0.71 -16.21 12.26
N GLY A 566 -0.12 -15.18 12.42
CA GLY A 566 0.27 -13.97 13.15
C GLY A 566 0.57 -14.32 14.60
N ALA A 567 1.80 -14.10 15.06
CA ALA A 567 2.23 -14.50 16.39
C ALA A 567 1.78 -13.50 17.46
N ARG A 568 0.65 -13.79 18.13
CA ARG A 568 0.26 -13.09 19.37
C ARG A 568 1.05 -13.67 20.54
N ILE A 569 2.05 -12.94 21.00
CA ILE A 569 2.83 -13.28 22.21
C ILE A 569 2.16 -12.62 23.42
N GLN A 570 1.79 -13.41 24.43
CA GLN A 570 1.64 -12.90 25.79
C GLN A 570 1.96 -14.00 26.83
N PRO A 571 2.49 -13.65 28.02
CA PRO A 571 3.35 -14.57 28.78
C PRO A 571 2.67 -15.24 29.97
N THR A 572 3.13 -16.44 30.31
CA THR A 572 2.86 -17.08 31.61
C THR A 572 4.17 -17.57 32.24
N GLN A 573 4.41 -17.20 33.49
CA GLN A 573 5.60 -17.51 34.27
C GLN A 573 5.48 -18.86 34.99
N SER A 574 6.55 -19.66 35.00
CA SER A 574 6.96 -20.47 36.17
C SER A 574 8.38 -21.03 36.04
N ASP A 575 9.26 -20.62 36.95
CA ASP A 575 10.36 -21.36 37.58
C ASP A 575 11.50 -21.98 36.72
N ALA A 576 12.47 -21.12 36.44
CA ALA A 576 13.88 -21.28 36.86
C ALA A 576 14.50 -22.71 36.92
N THR A 577 15.26 -23.07 35.90
CA THR A 577 16.71 -23.33 36.12
C THR A 577 17.52 -23.06 34.85
N THR A 578 18.63 -22.32 35.00
CA THR A 578 19.40 -21.77 33.88
C THR A 578 20.18 -22.85 33.13
N SER A 579 19.95 -22.98 31.82
CA SER A 579 20.90 -23.63 30.90
C SER A 579 21.11 -22.74 29.67
N THR A 580 22.33 -22.22 29.53
CA THR A 580 22.70 -21.31 28.45
C THR A 580 23.16 -22.08 27.21
N LEU A 581 22.31 -22.17 26.20
CA LEU A 581 22.74 -22.47 24.83
C LEU A 581 22.38 -21.30 23.91
N LYS A 582 23.34 -20.38 23.79
CA LYS A 582 23.34 -19.37 22.72
C LYS A 582 23.52 -20.10 21.39
N THR A 583 22.80 -19.69 20.36
CA THR A 583 23.14 -20.02 18.98
C THR A 583 24.57 -19.55 18.72
N GLN A 584 25.49 -20.49 18.50
CA GLN A 584 26.83 -20.15 18.04
C GLN A 584 26.72 -19.68 16.60
N VAL A 585 27.14 -18.43 16.36
CA VAL A 585 27.51 -18.00 15.01
C VAL A 585 28.70 -18.87 14.60
N LEU A 586 28.55 -19.63 13.51
CA LEU A 586 29.68 -20.26 12.85
C LEU A 586 30.56 -19.17 12.26
N GLU A 587 31.74 -18.99 12.87
CA GLU A 587 32.80 -18.12 12.35
C GLU A 587 33.04 -18.39 10.85
N PRO A 588 33.09 -17.37 9.98
CA PRO A 588 33.45 -17.56 8.59
C PRO A 588 34.90 -18.08 8.51
N SER A 589 35.08 -19.31 8.02
CA SER A 589 36.41 -19.91 7.89
C SER A 589 37.38 -19.01 7.14
N LYS A 590 38.55 -18.73 7.73
CA LYS A 590 39.60 -17.86 7.18
C LYS A 590 40.14 -18.41 5.84
N ARG A 591 39.51 -18.02 4.72
CA ARG A 591 40.13 -18.11 3.39
C ARG A 591 41.20 -17.01 3.28
N ARG A 592 42.47 -17.40 3.19
CA ARG A 592 43.59 -16.48 2.91
C ARG A 592 43.34 -15.76 1.58
N ARG A 593 43.16 -14.43 1.62
CA ARG A 593 43.21 -13.55 0.43
C ARG A 593 44.68 -13.33 0.02
N PRO A 594 44.99 -13.20 -1.28
CA PRO A 594 46.36 -12.93 -1.73
C PRO A 594 46.77 -11.50 -1.37
N SER A 595 48.06 -11.29 -1.09
CA SER A 595 48.59 -9.96 -0.75
C SER A 595 48.55 -9.02 -1.95
N ILE A 596 47.95 -7.85 -1.78
CA ILE A 596 47.84 -6.78 -2.80
C ILE A 596 49.11 -5.91 -2.83
N PHE A 597 50.01 -6.07 -1.85
CA PHE A 597 51.24 -5.29 -1.70
C PHE A 597 52.14 -5.20 -2.96
N PRO A 598 52.39 -6.29 -3.73
CA PRO A 598 53.17 -6.17 -4.98
C PRO A 598 52.47 -5.35 -6.08
N LEU A 599 51.14 -5.29 -6.09
CA LEU A 599 50.38 -4.43 -7.02
C LEU A 599 50.56 -2.95 -6.67
N LEU A 600 50.48 -2.60 -5.39
CA LEU A 600 50.70 -1.23 -4.90
C LEU A 600 52.15 -0.76 -5.11
N LEU A 601 53.13 -1.65 -4.91
CA LEU A 601 54.53 -1.34 -5.21
C LEU A 601 54.74 -1.12 -6.72
N GLY A 602 54.11 -1.92 -7.57
CA GLY A 602 54.12 -1.74 -9.03
C GLY A 602 53.49 -0.41 -9.47
N ILE A 603 52.37 -0.02 -8.85
CA ILE A 603 51.71 1.28 -9.11
C ILE A 603 52.61 2.45 -8.65
N LEU A 604 53.28 2.35 -7.49
CA LEU A 604 54.23 3.38 -7.03
C LEU A 604 55.43 3.52 -7.98
N VAL A 605 55.98 2.42 -8.50
CA VAL A 605 57.06 2.46 -9.49
C VAL A 605 56.57 3.06 -10.82
N LEU A 606 55.36 2.72 -11.28
CA LEU A 606 54.75 3.30 -12.48
C LEU A 606 54.44 4.80 -12.33
N LEU A 607 54.00 5.25 -11.15
CA LEU A 607 53.77 6.67 -10.86
C LEU A 607 55.09 7.45 -10.73
N GLY A 608 56.14 6.83 -10.18
CA GLY A 608 57.49 7.40 -10.16
C GLY A 608 58.09 7.57 -11.56
N LEU A 609 57.96 6.54 -12.41
CA LEU A 609 58.36 6.59 -13.83
C LEU A 609 57.50 7.57 -14.64
N GLY A 610 56.19 7.61 -14.40
CA GLY A 610 55.28 8.55 -15.06
C GLY A 610 55.56 10.00 -14.66
N GLY A 611 55.80 10.27 -13.37
CA GLY A 611 56.14 11.59 -12.86
C GLY A 611 57.50 12.10 -13.35
N THR A 612 58.51 11.23 -13.42
CA THR A 612 59.82 11.59 -14.00
C THR A 612 59.76 11.82 -15.51
N LEU A 613 58.99 11.00 -16.25
CA LEU A 613 58.73 11.23 -17.68
C LEU A 613 57.98 12.54 -17.93
N LEU A 614 56.99 12.86 -17.10
CA LEU A 614 56.22 14.12 -17.19
C LEU A 614 57.08 15.35 -16.87
N ALA A 615 57.98 15.26 -15.89
CA ALA A 615 58.94 16.32 -15.56
C ALA A 615 59.97 16.58 -16.68
N LEU A 616 60.34 15.55 -17.45
CA LEU A 616 61.22 15.66 -18.62
C LEU A 616 60.51 16.21 -19.86
N LEU A 617 59.22 15.91 -20.03
CA LEU A 617 58.42 16.33 -21.20
C LEU A 617 57.75 17.70 -21.04
N VAL A 618 57.63 18.23 -19.81
CA VAL A 618 56.95 19.52 -19.54
C VAL A 618 57.88 20.48 -18.77
N PRO A 619 58.73 21.27 -19.47
CA PRO A 619 59.76 22.12 -18.84
C PRO A 619 59.23 23.18 -17.86
N SER A 620 57.94 23.53 -17.97
CA SER A 620 57.28 24.56 -17.16
C SER A 620 56.87 24.10 -15.76
N ILE A 621 56.86 22.79 -15.46
CA ILE A 621 56.47 22.26 -14.14
C ILE A 621 57.69 22.20 -13.19
N GLY A 622 58.89 21.92 -13.70
CA GLY A 622 60.11 21.81 -12.89
C GLY A 622 60.53 23.11 -12.17
N ASN A 623 60.16 24.27 -12.69
CA ASN A 623 60.58 25.59 -12.17
C ASN A 623 59.75 26.12 -10.99
N ARG A 624 58.89 25.30 -10.34
CA ARG A 624 58.12 25.73 -9.15
C ARG A 624 58.31 24.91 -7.88
N ILE A 625 59.19 23.89 -7.88
CA ILE A 625 59.47 23.07 -6.67
C ILE A 625 60.99 22.91 -6.46
N ALA A 626 61.65 24.03 -6.15
CA ALA A 626 62.91 24.15 -5.41
C ALA A 626 63.05 25.65 -5.02
N PRO A 627 63.49 26.03 -3.79
CA PRO A 627 64.78 25.56 -3.26
C PRO A 627 64.78 25.16 -1.77
N LEU A 628 64.99 23.87 -1.54
CA LEU A 628 65.81 23.27 -0.47
C LEU A 628 66.29 21.94 -1.10
N VAL A 629 67.58 21.62 -1.26
CA VAL A 629 68.84 22.16 -0.72
C VAL A 629 69.87 22.29 -1.87
N GLY A 630 70.90 23.13 -1.72
CA GLY A 630 71.87 23.41 -2.79
C GLY A 630 73.03 22.42 -2.95
N LEU A 631 73.77 22.60 -4.06
CA LEU A 631 75.11 22.07 -4.40
C LEU A 631 75.26 20.54 -4.61
N GLY A 632 75.74 20.16 -5.80
CA GLY A 632 76.23 18.81 -6.10
C GLY A 632 76.25 18.48 -7.58
N SER A 633 77.43 18.61 -8.21
CA SER A 633 77.67 18.35 -9.64
C SER A 633 77.81 16.85 -9.98
N ASN A 634 77.40 16.47 -11.20
CA ASN A 634 77.91 15.36 -12.05
C ASN A 634 78.11 13.98 -11.37
N SER A 635 77.54 12.88 -11.88
CA SER A 635 77.86 12.35 -13.22
C SER A 635 76.88 11.25 -13.67
N GLU A 636 77.01 10.86 -14.94
CA GLU A 636 76.22 9.88 -15.71
C GLU A 636 76.45 8.37 -15.32
N PRO A 637 75.79 7.37 -15.97
CA PRO A 637 75.11 6.28 -15.25
C PRO A 637 75.60 4.86 -15.58
N VAL A 638 75.19 3.85 -14.78
CA VAL A 638 75.26 2.41 -15.15
C VAL A 638 74.07 1.61 -14.57
N GLN A 639 73.46 0.77 -15.42
CA GLN A 639 72.49 -0.31 -15.11
C GLN A 639 73.20 -1.66 -14.80
N PRO A 640 72.51 -2.79 -14.53
CA PRO A 640 71.45 -3.07 -13.56
C PRO A 640 71.79 -4.38 -12.76
N SER A 641 70.76 -5.08 -12.26
CA SER A 641 70.65 -6.56 -12.10
C SER A 641 70.89 -7.24 -10.74
N SER A 642 70.24 -8.43 -10.64
CA SER A 642 70.31 -9.51 -9.62
C SER A 642 69.67 -9.34 -8.23
N GLU A 643 68.47 -9.94 -8.11
CA GLU A 643 67.94 -10.70 -6.95
C GLU A 643 68.87 -11.86 -6.50
N PRO A 644 68.62 -12.59 -5.37
CA PRO A 644 67.40 -12.69 -4.51
C PRO A 644 67.72 -12.42 -3.00
N ALA A 645 67.00 -12.82 -1.92
CA ALA A 645 65.89 -13.77 -1.70
C ALA A 645 65.18 -13.64 -0.31
N ILE A 646 64.09 -14.41 -0.13
CA ILE A 646 63.66 -15.17 1.09
C ILE A 646 62.88 -14.48 2.25
N VAL A 647 61.58 -14.87 2.32
CA VAL A 647 60.75 -15.30 3.51
C VAL A 647 60.02 -14.21 4.36
N PRO A 648 58.80 -14.50 4.90
CA PRO A 648 57.61 -13.65 4.64
C PRO A 648 56.82 -13.17 5.87
N ASP A 649 55.73 -12.38 5.68
CA ASP A 649 54.46 -12.51 6.45
C ASP A 649 53.22 -11.73 5.88
N GLU A 650 52.10 -11.75 6.62
CA GLU A 650 50.67 -11.49 6.27
C GLU A 650 50.24 -10.18 5.55
N PRO A 651 49.06 -10.17 4.87
CA PRO A 651 48.39 -8.98 4.34
C PRO A 651 47.11 -8.54 5.10
N LEU A 652 46.75 -7.25 4.99
CA LEU A 652 45.50 -6.63 5.48
C LEU A 652 44.77 -5.84 4.36
N ASP A 653 43.44 -5.74 4.46
CA ASP A 653 42.52 -5.11 3.47
C ASP A 653 42.60 -3.56 3.42
N GLN A 654 42.05 -2.97 2.34
CA GLN A 654 41.86 -1.51 2.16
C GLN A 654 40.39 -1.08 2.37
N THR A 655 40.20 0.20 2.73
CA THR A 655 38.92 0.76 3.25
C THR A 655 38.21 1.72 2.28
N THR A 656 36.94 1.97 2.59
CA THR A 656 35.94 2.80 1.90
C THR A 656 36.10 4.33 2.07
N VAL A 657 35.41 5.09 1.22
CA VAL A 657 35.20 6.55 1.35
C VAL A 657 34.38 6.87 2.60
N ALA A 658 34.77 7.90 3.35
CA ALA A 658 34.18 8.25 4.64
C ALA A 658 33.00 9.22 4.55
N ILE A 659 31.95 8.94 5.33
CA ILE A 659 30.88 9.89 5.68
C ILE A 659 31.50 10.96 6.61
N ALA A 660 31.09 12.23 6.46
CA ALA A 660 31.58 13.32 7.31
C ALA A 660 31.24 13.04 8.80
N SER A 661 32.27 12.85 9.63
CA SER A 661 32.08 12.64 11.06
C SER A 661 31.68 13.95 11.75
N LEU A 662 30.43 14.02 12.21
CA LEU A 662 29.92 15.13 13.02
C LEU A 662 30.51 15.04 14.44
N GLU A 663 31.77 15.42 14.59
CA GLU A 663 32.51 15.35 15.86
C GLU A 663 32.20 16.55 16.77
N VAL A 664 32.10 16.30 18.07
CA VAL A 664 31.80 17.36 19.05
C VAL A 664 32.96 18.36 19.10
N GLY A 665 32.63 19.65 19.00
CA GLY A 665 33.58 20.75 18.87
C GLY A 665 33.96 21.11 17.43
N SER A 666 33.57 20.29 16.43
CA SER A 666 33.76 20.64 15.02
C SER A 666 32.82 21.77 14.57
N TYR A 667 33.23 22.45 13.50
CA TYR A 667 32.40 23.40 12.78
C TYR A 667 32.00 22.82 11.43
N ILE A 668 30.77 23.06 11.01
CA ILE A 668 30.21 22.59 9.75
C ILE A 668 29.52 23.74 9.02
N ARG A 669 29.49 23.69 7.69
CA ARG A 669 28.76 24.66 6.86
C ARG A 669 27.61 23.97 6.16
N VAL A 670 26.43 24.58 6.19
CA VAL A 670 25.24 24.09 5.46
C VAL A 670 25.38 24.39 3.98
N GLU A 671 25.27 23.35 3.14
CA GLU A 671 25.31 23.46 1.69
C GLU A 671 24.08 22.78 1.06
N ARG A 672 23.19 23.60 0.47
CA ARG A 672 22.18 23.11 -0.47
C ARG A 672 22.81 23.05 -1.87
N SER A 673 23.22 21.87 -2.31
CA SER A 673 23.66 21.63 -3.69
C SER A 673 22.46 21.40 -4.61
N PRO A 674 22.21 22.26 -5.63
CA PRO A 674 21.17 22.01 -6.62
C PRO A 674 21.65 20.98 -7.66
N SER A 675 21.48 19.69 -7.35
CA SER A 675 21.71 18.61 -8.30
C SER A 675 20.47 18.43 -9.20
N PRO A 676 20.57 18.57 -10.53
CA PRO A 676 19.43 18.37 -11.42
C PRO A 676 19.05 16.89 -11.45
N GLY A 677 17.90 16.52 -10.88
CA GLY A 677 17.34 15.16 -10.97
C GLY A 677 16.84 14.53 -9.67
N SER A 678 16.90 15.20 -8.51
CA SER A 678 16.24 14.72 -7.28
C SER A 678 15.07 15.62 -6.87
N LEU A 679 13.90 15.02 -6.62
CA LEU A 679 12.71 15.68 -6.10
C LEU A 679 12.71 15.81 -4.56
N SER A 680 13.75 15.35 -3.85
CA SER A 680 13.82 15.35 -2.38
C SER A 680 14.77 16.41 -1.80
N GLY A 681 15.13 17.45 -2.56
CA GLY A 681 16.21 18.39 -2.19
C GLY A 681 15.84 19.60 -1.34
N ASN A 682 14.56 19.79 -0.99
CA ASN A 682 14.03 21.09 -0.54
C ASN A 682 13.45 21.14 0.88
N GLU A 683 13.59 20.10 1.71
CA GLU A 683 13.11 20.21 3.11
C GLU A 683 13.95 21.23 3.93
N PRO A 684 13.30 22.02 4.80
CA PRO A 684 13.99 22.96 5.68
C PRO A 684 14.70 22.22 6.81
N LEU A 685 15.98 22.55 7.06
CA LEU A 685 16.70 22.05 8.23
C LEU A 685 16.24 22.83 9.47
N VAL A 686 15.56 22.15 10.39
CA VAL A 686 14.92 22.76 11.56
C VAL A 686 15.57 22.24 12.86
N LEU A 687 15.79 23.14 13.82
CA LEU A 687 16.26 22.77 15.16
C LEU A 687 15.10 22.64 16.16
N LEU A 688 15.16 21.65 17.05
CA LEU A 688 14.24 21.46 18.18
C LEU A 688 14.86 21.99 19.49
N PRO A 689 14.08 22.62 20.39
CA PRO A 689 14.64 23.28 21.58
C PRO A 689 15.20 22.30 22.63
N GLN A 690 14.59 21.13 22.83
CA GLN A 690 15.02 20.11 23.78
C GLN A 690 14.69 18.69 23.28
N LEU A 691 15.51 17.70 23.65
CA LEU A 691 15.14 16.28 23.58
C LEU A 691 14.35 15.92 24.84
N ALA A 692 13.28 15.13 24.70
CA ALA A 692 12.51 14.65 25.85
C ALA A 692 13.39 13.77 26.76
N SER A 693 13.53 14.14 28.04
CA SER A 693 14.35 13.43 29.02
C SER A 693 13.50 12.65 30.02
N SER A 694 13.65 11.32 30.07
CA SER A 694 13.02 10.49 31.11
C SER A 694 13.86 10.46 32.39
N THR A 695 13.38 11.08 33.46
CA THR A 695 13.88 10.89 34.84
C THR A 695 12.75 10.97 35.84
N ALA A 696 12.47 9.86 36.54
CA ALA A 696 11.60 9.82 37.71
C ALA A 696 12.30 9.03 38.83
N ASP A 697 12.32 9.58 40.03
CA ASP A 697 13.00 9.02 41.21
C ASP A 697 12.14 7.92 41.88
N PRO A 698 12.70 6.81 42.39
CA PRO A 698 11.93 5.68 42.91
C PRO A 698 11.60 5.84 44.41
N GLY A 699 10.35 6.18 44.77
CA GLY A 699 10.08 6.64 46.15
C GLY A 699 8.71 6.48 46.82
N SER A 700 7.67 5.85 46.24
CA SER A 700 6.49 5.37 47.02
C SER A 700 5.62 4.41 46.22
N ALA A 701 5.10 3.34 46.83
CA ALA A 701 4.44 2.24 46.12
C ALA A 701 2.92 2.11 46.40
N ALA A 702 2.15 1.83 45.35
CA ALA A 702 0.96 0.97 45.34
C ALA A 702 0.74 0.42 43.90
N PRO A 703 0.22 -0.80 43.70
CA PRO A 703 0.49 -1.56 42.48
C PRO A 703 -0.67 -1.62 41.47
N GLY A 704 -0.34 -1.62 40.16
CA GLY A 704 -1.28 -2.04 39.11
C GLY A 704 -1.36 -1.14 37.87
N GLY A 705 -0.22 -0.77 37.26
CA GLY A 705 -0.19 -0.08 35.96
C GLY A 705 0.91 -0.63 35.07
N THR A 706 0.57 -1.00 33.84
CA THR A 706 1.53 -1.36 32.78
C THR A 706 1.96 -0.08 32.06
N ALA A 707 3.25 0.25 32.13
CA ALA A 707 3.81 1.46 31.55
C ALA A 707 4.35 1.18 30.14
N ASP A 708 3.59 1.57 29.12
CA ASP A 708 4.05 1.88 27.76
C ASP A 708 3.45 3.24 27.39
N ASP A 709 3.88 4.28 28.10
CA ASP A 709 3.38 5.65 27.98
C ASP A 709 4.59 6.61 27.94
N PHE A 710 5.03 6.95 26.73
CA PHE A 710 6.11 7.91 26.47
C PHE A 710 5.51 9.11 25.72
N PRO A 711 5.55 10.33 26.29
CA PRO A 711 4.98 11.50 25.63
C PRO A 711 5.80 11.91 24.40
N ALA A 712 5.10 12.25 23.31
CA ALA A 712 5.69 12.82 22.11
C ALA A 712 6.40 14.17 22.41
N PRO A 713 7.46 14.53 21.64
CA PRO A 713 8.17 15.79 21.83
C PRO A 713 7.28 17.01 21.49
N PRO A 714 7.47 18.16 22.17
CA PRO A 714 6.62 19.34 21.98
C PRO A 714 6.80 19.98 20.59
N SER A 715 5.68 20.33 19.97
CA SER A 715 5.54 20.76 18.57
C SER A 715 5.92 22.22 18.27
N THR A 716 6.97 22.74 18.91
CA THR A 716 7.49 24.10 18.63
C THR A 716 8.94 24.04 18.16
N ALA A 717 9.11 24.10 16.84
CA ALA A 717 10.40 24.29 16.18
C ALA A 717 11.06 25.62 16.58
N THR A 718 12.39 25.63 16.74
CA THR A 718 13.15 26.87 17.05
C THR A 718 13.26 27.79 15.82
N GLY A 719 13.26 27.23 14.60
CA GLY A 719 13.35 27.94 13.32
C GLY A 719 14.12 27.16 12.24
N GLU A 720 14.13 27.67 11.00
CA GLU A 720 14.91 27.09 9.88
C GLU A 720 16.36 27.62 9.88
N ILE A 721 17.33 26.75 9.57
CA ILE A 721 18.74 27.11 9.38
C ILE A 721 18.98 27.62 7.94
N PRO A 722 19.43 28.88 7.74
CA PRO A 722 19.74 29.38 6.40
C PRO A 722 20.86 28.60 5.71
N SER A 723 20.75 28.40 4.39
CA SER A 723 21.84 27.82 3.59
C SER A 723 23.10 28.69 3.63
N GLY A 724 24.28 28.07 3.65
CA GLY A 724 25.56 28.75 3.78
C GLY A 724 25.97 29.12 5.21
N SER A 725 25.08 28.93 6.20
CA SER A 725 25.36 29.17 7.63
C SER A 725 26.46 28.26 8.16
N VAL A 726 27.23 28.76 9.13
CA VAL A 726 28.22 28.00 9.88
C VAL A 726 27.61 27.58 11.21
N LEU A 727 27.70 26.29 11.54
CA LEU A 727 27.21 25.71 12.78
C LEU A 727 28.36 25.09 13.58
N GLN A 728 28.24 25.05 14.90
CA GLN A 728 29.14 24.31 15.79
C GLN A 728 28.42 23.10 16.38
N VAL A 729 29.07 21.94 16.38
CA VAL A 729 28.58 20.72 17.02
C VAL A 729 28.85 20.78 18.53
N LEU A 730 27.80 20.92 19.34
CA LEU A 730 27.90 21.08 20.80
C LEU A 730 27.91 19.76 21.57
N SER A 731 27.05 18.82 21.18
CA SER A 731 26.93 17.51 21.84
C SER A 731 26.22 16.50 20.94
N ARG A 732 26.36 15.21 21.26
CA ARG A 732 25.64 14.11 20.61
C ARG A 732 24.97 13.24 21.66
N GLN A 733 23.81 12.69 21.32
CA GLN A 733 23.04 11.81 22.19
C GLN A 733 22.50 10.62 21.39
N GLY A 734 22.62 9.41 21.94
CA GLY A 734 22.15 8.17 21.32
C GLY A 734 22.81 6.93 21.95
N ALA A 735 22.03 5.89 22.20
CA ALA A 735 22.52 4.58 22.64
C ALA A 735 22.86 3.69 21.44
N SER A 736 23.68 2.65 21.63
CA SER A 736 24.09 1.77 20.53
C SER A 736 22.93 0.93 20.00
N GLY A 737 22.29 1.38 18.92
CA GLY A 737 21.24 0.64 18.21
C GLY A 737 20.03 1.45 17.75
N GLN A 738 19.89 2.71 18.18
CA GLN A 738 18.79 3.60 17.75
C GLN A 738 19.28 5.04 17.47
N GLU A 739 18.34 5.88 17.01
CA GLU A 739 18.57 7.20 16.42
C GLU A 739 19.61 8.07 17.14
N ARG A 740 20.49 8.70 16.35
CA ARG A 740 21.49 9.63 16.87
C ARG A 740 21.03 11.06 16.67
N TRP A 741 21.09 11.83 17.74
CA TRP A 741 20.73 13.25 17.78
C TRP A 741 21.97 14.10 18.02
N VAL A 742 22.02 15.26 17.36
CA VAL A 742 23.13 16.22 17.45
C VAL A 742 22.59 17.57 17.89
N ARG A 743 23.22 18.16 18.91
CA ARG A 743 22.95 19.54 19.33
C ARG A 743 23.89 20.47 18.59
N LEU A 744 23.33 21.50 17.97
CA LEU A 744 24.03 22.46 17.13
C LEU A 744 23.82 23.89 17.67
N ARG A 745 24.81 24.75 17.45
CA ARG A 745 24.70 26.21 17.61
C ARG A 745 24.91 26.89 16.27
N VAL A 746 24.08 27.87 15.92
CA VAL A 746 24.28 28.74 14.76
C VAL A 746 25.37 29.77 15.10
N CYS A 747 26.49 29.74 14.37
CA CYS A 747 27.65 30.58 14.64
C CYS A 747 27.65 31.86 13.80
N SER A 748 27.29 31.73 12.52
CA SER A 748 27.08 32.83 11.61
C SER A 748 26.09 32.43 10.51
N VAL A 749 25.28 33.39 10.07
CA VAL A 749 24.40 33.27 8.90
C VAL A 749 24.93 34.21 7.81
N PRO A 750 24.81 33.87 6.51
CA PRO A 750 25.24 34.77 5.46
C PRO A 750 24.34 36.01 5.40
N THR A 751 24.96 37.19 5.52
CA THR A 751 24.29 38.48 5.32
C THR A 751 23.91 38.66 3.85
N ALA A 752 22.67 39.04 3.59
CA ALA A 752 22.13 39.22 2.25
C ALA A 752 22.56 40.56 1.61
N GLU A 753 23.84 40.70 1.27
CA GLU A 753 24.33 41.81 0.43
C GLU A 753 25.66 41.43 -0.26
N GLY A 754 25.78 41.69 -1.57
CA GLY A 754 26.95 41.21 -2.33
C GLY A 754 26.97 41.37 -3.85
N SER A 755 26.45 42.47 -4.41
CA SER A 755 26.77 42.82 -5.81
C SER A 755 26.86 44.33 -6.01
N ILE A 756 27.99 44.79 -6.56
CA ILE A 756 28.35 46.20 -6.71
C ILE A 756 27.83 46.74 -8.06
N GLY A 757 27.16 47.90 -8.03
CA GLY A 757 26.79 48.71 -9.19
C GLY A 757 26.62 50.18 -8.78
N GLN A 758 27.23 51.12 -9.50
CA GLN A 758 27.35 52.55 -9.12
C GLN A 758 26.17 53.43 -9.63
N PRO A 759 26.02 54.68 -9.15
CA PRO A 759 24.70 55.29 -8.89
C PRO A 759 24.22 56.37 -9.88
N SER A 760 22.91 56.64 -9.85
CA SER A 760 22.25 57.93 -10.18
C SER A 760 20.85 57.92 -9.51
N GLU A 761 20.62 58.67 -8.43
CA GLU A 761 20.09 60.04 -8.34
C GLU A 761 18.58 60.09 -7.99
N GLU A 762 18.14 61.18 -7.38
CA GLU A 762 16.93 61.30 -6.53
C GLU A 762 15.65 61.69 -7.32
N GLY A 763 14.45 61.44 -6.79
CA GLY A 763 13.21 61.85 -7.47
C GLY A 763 11.88 61.51 -6.78
N THR A 764 11.52 62.32 -5.80
CA THR A 764 10.25 62.37 -5.02
C THR A 764 8.90 62.25 -5.78
N ALA A 765 7.99 61.47 -5.19
CA ALA A 765 6.60 61.81 -4.81
C ALA A 765 5.46 62.08 -5.83
N ASP A 766 4.26 61.77 -5.32
CA ASP A 766 2.92 62.30 -5.61
C ASP A 766 2.08 61.86 -6.84
N SER A 767 0.92 61.27 -6.49
CA SER A 767 -0.36 61.27 -7.23
C SER A 767 -1.06 62.65 -7.09
N PRO A 768 -2.24 62.99 -7.69
CA PRO A 768 -3.31 62.09 -8.16
C PRO A 768 -4.21 62.59 -9.34
N THR A 769 -5.39 61.95 -9.47
CA THR A 769 -6.70 62.47 -9.94
C THR A 769 -7.06 62.59 -11.44
N ALA A 770 -7.88 61.62 -11.88
CA ALA A 770 -9.30 61.77 -12.26
C ALA A 770 -9.77 62.43 -13.60
N SER A 771 -10.41 61.59 -14.45
CA SER A 771 -11.79 61.77 -15.01
C SER A 771 -12.08 62.88 -16.06
N PRO A 772 -13.26 62.87 -16.76
CA PRO A 772 -14.14 61.78 -17.24
C PRO A 772 -14.62 62.00 -18.73
N ILE A 773 -15.85 61.50 -19.09
CA ILE A 773 -16.74 61.79 -20.26
C ILE A 773 -16.78 60.64 -21.31
N SER A 774 -17.83 59.78 -21.40
CA SER A 774 -19.18 59.90 -22.04
C SER A 774 -19.16 59.99 -23.59
N SER A 775 -20.10 59.44 -24.40
CA SER A 775 -21.30 58.60 -24.19
C SER A 775 -21.93 58.11 -25.55
N SER A 776 -22.65 56.96 -25.56
CA SER A 776 -23.57 56.47 -26.65
C SER A 776 -22.95 56.11 -28.04
N THR A 777 -23.55 55.38 -29.00
CA THR A 777 -24.93 54.84 -29.21
C THR A 777 -24.96 53.56 -30.11
N VAL A 778 -25.75 52.53 -29.74
CA VAL A 778 -26.56 51.53 -30.54
C VAL A 778 -26.13 51.03 -31.96
N SER A 779 -25.68 49.75 -32.02
CA SER A 779 -26.08 48.60 -32.92
C SER A 779 -25.91 48.66 -34.48
N PRO A 780 -26.12 47.54 -35.24
CA PRO A 780 -25.24 46.35 -35.29
C PRO A 780 -24.97 45.79 -36.72
N ASP A 781 -23.83 45.13 -36.99
CA ASP A 781 -23.76 43.79 -37.65
C ASP A 781 -22.31 43.22 -37.77
N ALA A 782 -22.23 41.91 -38.03
CA ALA A 782 -21.16 41.17 -38.71
C ALA A 782 -19.68 41.28 -38.26
N GLY A 783 -19.24 40.25 -37.52
CA GLY A 783 -18.10 39.43 -37.97
C GLY A 783 -16.69 39.65 -37.40
N ASN A 784 -16.15 38.56 -36.83
CA ASN A 784 -14.74 38.14 -36.84
C ASN A 784 -13.78 38.63 -35.71
N ARG A 785 -13.15 37.66 -35.04
CA ARG A 785 -11.88 37.68 -34.25
C ARG A 785 -11.81 38.42 -32.89
N SER A 786 -11.74 37.60 -31.84
CA SER A 786 -10.91 37.65 -30.60
C SER A 786 -10.67 38.96 -29.81
N PRO A 787 -10.84 38.86 -28.47
CA PRO A 787 -9.81 39.26 -27.49
C PRO A 787 -9.40 38.06 -26.59
N VAL A 788 -8.11 37.77 -26.38
CA VAL A 788 -7.17 38.34 -25.37
C VAL A 788 -7.55 37.96 -23.92
N PRO A 789 -6.67 37.29 -23.15
CA PRO A 789 -6.99 36.80 -21.79
C PRO A 789 -7.01 37.92 -20.74
N ILE A 790 -7.77 37.71 -19.66
CA ILE A 790 -7.68 38.49 -18.43
C ILE A 790 -6.72 37.79 -17.46
N GLU A 791 -5.77 38.54 -16.94
CA GLU A 791 -4.72 38.08 -16.02
C GLU A 791 -5.28 37.97 -14.58
N PRO A 792 -5.04 36.87 -13.83
CA PRO A 792 -5.52 36.75 -12.46
C PRO A 792 -4.63 37.50 -11.46
N THR A 793 -5.25 38.23 -10.53
CA THR A 793 -4.59 38.81 -9.35
C THR A 793 -3.91 37.74 -8.49
N ALA A 794 -2.67 38.01 -8.07
CA ALA A 794 -1.90 37.14 -7.18
C ALA A 794 -2.45 37.16 -5.73
N PRO A 795 -2.44 36.02 -5.01
CA PRO A 795 -2.79 35.96 -3.60
C PRO A 795 -1.65 36.44 -2.69
N GLU A 796 -1.99 36.84 -1.46
CA GLU A 796 -1.03 37.19 -0.40
C GLU A 796 -0.25 35.95 0.08
N PRO A 797 1.02 36.09 0.52
CA PRO A 797 1.84 34.97 0.98
C PRO A 797 1.54 34.56 2.43
N GLU A 798 1.57 33.26 2.70
CA GLU A 798 1.49 32.68 4.05
C GLU A 798 2.71 33.04 4.94
N PRO A 799 2.57 33.02 6.28
CA PRO A 799 3.66 33.37 7.18
C PRO A 799 4.79 32.34 7.14
N ALA A 800 5.96 32.75 6.63
CA ALA A 800 7.15 31.92 6.57
C ALA A 800 7.70 31.58 7.97
N THR A 801 8.19 30.34 8.12
CA THR A 801 8.94 29.89 9.30
C THR A 801 10.13 30.82 9.56
N PRO A 802 10.34 31.32 10.80
CA PRO A 802 11.41 32.27 11.07
C PRO A 802 12.80 31.65 10.88
N LEU A 803 13.68 32.37 10.19
CA LEU A 803 15.09 32.00 10.01
C LEU A 803 15.88 32.23 11.30
N LEU A 804 16.61 31.19 11.72
CA LEU A 804 17.46 31.22 12.91
C LEU A 804 18.58 32.26 12.78
N GLN A 805 18.80 33.00 13.87
CA GLN A 805 19.88 33.99 13.99
C GLN A 805 21.13 33.38 14.67
N PRO A 806 22.32 33.98 14.50
CA PRO A 806 23.52 33.60 15.25
C PRO A 806 23.28 33.57 16.76
N GLY A 807 23.85 32.57 17.43
CA GLY A 807 23.64 32.29 18.85
C GLY A 807 22.51 31.28 19.14
N ALA A 808 21.60 31.01 18.21
CA ALA A 808 20.53 30.03 18.40
C ALA A 808 21.06 28.60 18.54
N GLU A 809 20.41 27.79 19.37
CA GLU A 809 20.75 26.39 19.62
C GLU A 809 19.54 25.45 19.51
N GLY A 810 19.81 24.19 19.21
CA GLY A 810 18.82 23.12 19.30
C GLY A 810 19.33 21.79 18.75
N TRP A 811 18.44 20.83 18.66
CA TRP A 811 18.70 19.44 18.30
C TRP A 811 18.13 19.09 16.92
N ILE A 812 18.86 18.24 16.20
CA ILE A 812 18.43 17.65 14.92
C ILE A 812 18.92 16.20 14.85
N GLN A 813 18.21 15.33 14.11
CA GLN A 813 18.68 13.98 13.85
C GLN A 813 19.96 14.01 12.99
N GLU A 814 20.95 13.19 13.33
CA GLU A 814 22.25 13.15 12.65
C GLU A 814 22.08 12.81 11.15
N ALA A 815 21.15 11.89 10.84
CA ALA A 815 20.84 11.48 9.47
C ALA A 815 20.23 12.61 8.62
N ALA A 816 19.38 13.46 9.21
CA ALA A 816 18.71 14.55 8.52
C ALA A 816 19.67 15.69 8.12
N ILE A 817 20.81 15.85 8.81
CA ILE A 817 21.79 16.90 8.50
C ILE A 817 23.06 16.39 7.80
N ALA A 818 23.45 15.13 7.98
CA ALA A 818 24.74 14.61 7.48
C ALA A 818 24.95 14.73 5.96
N SER A 819 23.89 14.71 5.15
CA SER A 819 23.93 14.91 3.69
C SER A 819 23.99 16.38 3.24
N HIS A 820 23.79 17.34 4.15
CA HIS A 820 23.61 18.76 3.84
C HIS A 820 24.71 19.67 4.41
N VAL A 821 25.81 19.09 4.92
CA VAL A 821 26.86 19.83 5.60
C VAL A 821 28.28 19.39 5.23
N GLN A 822 29.21 20.35 5.13
CA GLN A 822 30.64 20.10 4.97
C GLN A 822 31.43 20.55 6.22
N PRO A 823 32.35 19.73 6.76
CA PRO A 823 33.26 20.12 7.83
C PRO A 823 34.13 21.33 7.45
N GLN A 824 34.28 22.28 8.38
CA GLN A 824 35.03 23.52 8.19
C GLN A 824 36.26 23.57 9.10
N ASN A 825 37.44 23.37 8.50
CA ASN A 825 38.72 23.50 9.18
C ASN A 825 39.27 24.92 9.03
N GLY A 826 39.73 25.53 10.13
CA GLY A 826 40.51 26.78 10.09
C GLY A 826 39.72 28.08 9.98
N LEU A 827 38.42 28.11 10.29
CA LEU A 827 37.59 29.32 10.27
C LEU A 827 38.21 30.49 11.07
N THR A 828 38.16 31.70 10.50
CA THR A 828 38.59 32.94 11.18
C THR A 828 37.62 33.34 12.30
N ALA A 829 38.03 34.24 13.20
CA ALA A 829 37.17 34.73 14.28
C ALA A 829 35.87 35.38 13.76
N ALA A 830 35.95 36.14 12.67
CA ALA A 830 34.78 36.74 12.03
C ALA A 830 33.80 35.69 11.46
N GLN A 831 34.31 34.60 10.88
CA GLN A 831 33.47 33.51 10.35
C GLN A 831 32.83 32.65 11.44
N ARG A 832 33.47 32.56 12.63
CA ARG A 832 32.90 31.88 13.81
C ARG A 832 31.82 32.71 14.51
N GLY A 833 31.71 34.01 14.23
CA GLY A 833 30.66 34.88 14.78
C GLY A 833 30.47 34.72 16.29
N GLU A 834 29.23 34.46 16.71
CA GLU A 834 28.83 34.25 18.12
C GLU A 834 29.47 33.01 18.78
N CYS A 835 30.06 32.08 18.00
CA CYS A 835 30.82 30.94 18.52
C CYS A 835 32.31 31.25 18.76
N ALA A 836 32.79 32.46 18.46
CA ALA A 836 34.17 32.84 18.77
C ALA A 836 34.38 32.90 20.30
N PRO A 837 35.49 32.35 20.85
CA PRO A 837 35.79 32.48 22.27
C PRO A 837 36.00 33.97 22.62
N PRO A 838 35.47 34.46 23.76
CA PRO A 838 35.53 35.88 24.10
C PRO A 838 36.99 36.35 24.21
N THR A 839 37.34 37.36 23.41
CA THR A 839 38.68 37.98 23.47
C THR A 839 38.87 38.66 24.82
N ALA A 840 39.92 38.28 25.54
CA ALA A 840 40.24 38.83 26.85
C ALA A 840 40.58 40.34 26.76
N SER A 841 39.60 41.20 27.01
CA SER A 841 39.80 42.64 27.13
C SER A 841 40.64 42.95 28.36
N THR A 842 41.88 43.39 28.15
CA THR A 842 42.80 43.75 29.23
C THR A 842 42.35 45.06 29.90
N THR A 843 41.56 44.97 30.97
CA THR A 843 41.17 46.12 31.78
C THR A 843 41.53 45.86 33.25
N ARG A 844 42.10 46.88 33.91
CA ARG A 844 42.85 46.74 35.17
C ARG A 844 42.00 46.24 36.34
N ILE A 845 42.58 45.37 37.16
CA ILE A 845 42.13 45.09 38.54
C ILE A 845 42.60 46.23 39.46
N PRO A 846 41.71 46.93 40.18
CA PRO A 846 41.99 47.47 41.51
C PRO A 846 41.69 46.41 42.58
N ALA A 847 42.48 46.39 43.65
CA ALA A 847 42.50 45.28 44.62
C ALA A 847 41.25 45.18 45.52
N SER A 848 40.91 43.94 45.90
CA SER A 848 39.90 43.63 46.92
C SER A 848 40.39 43.88 48.35
N PRO A 849 39.56 44.42 49.27
CA PRO A 849 39.74 44.22 50.71
C PRO A 849 39.21 42.83 51.14
N PRO A 850 39.64 42.30 52.31
CA PRO A 850 39.44 40.89 52.68
C PRO A 850 38.13 40.57 53.40
N ALA A 851 37.82 39.28 53.46
CA ALA A 851 36.62 38.68 54.06
C ALA A 851 36.61 38.64 55.60
N THR A 852 35.43 38.46 56.21
CA THR A 852 35.17 37.76 57.50
C THR A 852 33.63 37.60 57.72
N PRO A 853 33.11 36.75 58.64
CA PRO A 853 32.13 35.72 58.22
C PRO A 853 30.80 35.64 59.02
N ILE A 854 29.96 34.70 58.56
CA ILE A 854 28.89 33.91 59.24
C ILE A 854 28.67 34.17 60.76
N PRO A 855 27.40 34.29 61.18
CA PRO A 855 26.93 33.80 62.48
C PRO A 855 26.04 32.53 62.35
N SER A 856 26.22 31.63 63.32
CA SER A 856 25.58 30.31 63.45
C SER A 856 24.19 30.34 64.16
N PRO A 857 23.43 29.23 64.19
CA PRO A 857 22.00 29.25 64.53
C PRO A 857 21.68 29.12 66.03
N ALA A 858 20.43 29.41 66.40
CA ALA A 858 19.85 29.04 67.69
C ALA A 858 18.34 28.75 67.58
N ALA A 859 17.89 27.73 68.30
CA ALA A 859 16.51 27.41 68.66
C ALA A 859 16.46 27.25 70.21
N PRO A 860 15.39 26.77 70.86
CA PRO A 860 13.94 26.85 70.61
C PRO A 860 13.13 27.40 71.82
N ALA A 861 11.85 27.75 71.63
CA ALA A 861 10.73 27.74 72.60
C ALA A 861 9.52 28.47 71.96
N GLY A 862 8.24 28.18 72.24
CA GLY A 862 7.67 27.20 73.16
C GLY A 862 6.44 27.76 73.88
N SER A 863 5.25 27.66 73.25
CA SER A 863 3.92 27.85 73.86
C SER A 863 2.83 27.30 72.95
#